data_AF-A0A945S6T6-F1
#
_entry.id   AF-A0A945S6T6-F1
#
_cell.length_a   1.000
_cell.length_b   1.000
_cell.length_c   1.000
_cell.angle_alpha   90.00
_cell.angle_beta   90.00
_cell.angle_gamma   90.00
#
_symmetry.space_group_name_H-M   'P 1'
#
loop_
_entity.id
_entity.type
_entity.pdbx_description
1 polymer ?
#
loop_
_entity_poly.entity_id
_entity_poly.type
_entity_poly.pdbx_seq_one_letter_code
_entity_poly.pdbx_strand_id
1 'polypeptide(L)'
;MIRNVGILMCVAAGVLLLVTGCMLRQAAEPSGPRPGKMDTALLAVEKDQVEPYTGAGGLGDTNLLRGRNFHYAHCSDYGPGGFAQCIADGNVDRGWKLRDSDTRGWVDASLGLPAVVDKIVVREAGDRIRAYELKVYDGSEWQLLAAGTTLGSKVFGLEPTPVSAVRIEITTTGGGGIAEIEVYNTANAESAFPDGPSPAVREAFVQERVALLLGSPWALTGQGKELINPREHAIRPLPDSGRYVPDVMSFLLQKTGGEAQWDETARTLTGTCKGQAVNLSIPAETLLSHEQAVETFAKLGKQAGLPCTVYPEFPLLLLFGDSLPEAGRTALMKEVRELLGRGEGVPQIARGTTDPREVQATIKPSTKRIGKTMKWVGARTGEMHEGTNNGAWFSYCRPNAVRTWYGYKMLRHYAKMPDSEITSIDDFERLKEGVRRAPEESNMVLWDELLASDLHKSAEHEFALYRKFGAEVVNETGAKNWPNDWESNFRSWLITYIATYYLAKHYDITVHQFGNEPDWYLKQHTDEVIALRLQLLGDAITCAIEDVNRRCSKQLVPHYAAPVLASDPCSRIARVMMRNLRTDYRGRKLDRDLVQFYNRHRYSGRARQNVSEVNRVQEMMLEESATGKALPQIFTEFNYSTG
;
A
#
# COMPACT_ATOMS: atom_id res chain seq x y z
N MET A 1 0.17 -2.71 34.72
CA MET A 1 -0.53 -3.71 33.92
C MET A 1 0.06 -3.63 32.52
N ILE A 2 0.94 -4.57 32.17
CA ILE A 2 1.65 -4.63 30.89
C ILE A 2 0.70 -5.32 29.91
N ARG A 3 0.30 -4.64 28.84
CA ARG A 3 -0.40 -5.25 27.70
C ARG A 3 0.36 -4.88 26.43
N ASN A 4 0.69 -5.91 25.66
CA ASN A 4 1.26 -5.94 24.31
C ASN A 4 2.75 -5.53 24.19
N VAL A 5 3.59 -6.54 23.97
CA VAL A 5 4.96 -6.42 23.42
C VAL A 5 4.85 -6.69 21.92
N GLY A 6 5.05 -5.66 21.09
CA GLY A 6 5.05 -5.80 19.63
C GLY A 6 6.46 -6.00 19.08
N ILE A 7 6.67 -7.04 18.28
CA ILE A 7 7.91 -7.30 17.55
C ILE A 7 7.80 -6.71 16.14
N LEU A 8 8.76 -5.86 15.79
CA LEU A 8 8.88 -5.30 14.45
C LEU A 8 9.68 -6.23 13.53
N MET A 9 9.13 -6.51 12.34
CA MET A 9 9.84 -7.10 11.20
C MET A 9 9.74 -6.18 9.98
N CYS A 10 10.84 -5.55 9.60
CA CYS A 10 11.00 -5.01 8.25
C CYS A 10 11.92 -5.92 7.44
N VAL A 11 11.47 -6.33 6.25
CA VAL A 11 12.33 -6.90 5.20
C VAL A 11 12.40 -5.88 4.08
N ALA A 12 13.54 -5.20 3.98
CA ALA A 12 13.94 -4.49 2.77
C ALA A 12 15.26 -5.10 2.32
N ALA A 13 15.31 -5.59 1.08
CA ALA A 13 16.51 -6.19 0.46
C ALA A 13 17.19 -7.32 1.27
N GLY A 14 16.41 -8.16 1.97
CA GLY A 14 16.96 -9.28 2.75
C GLY A 14 17.59 -8.90 4.09
N VAL A 15 17.35 -7.68 4.60
CA VAL A 15 17.83 -7.22 5.91
C VAL A 15 16.66 -7.15 6.90
N LEU A 16 16.82 -7.81 8.05
CA LEU A 16 15.87 -7.84 9.16
C LEU A 16 16.19 -6.68 10.14
N LEU A 17 15.21 -5.81 10.40
CA LEU A 17 15.30 -4.78 11.46
C LEU A 17 14.33 -5.14 12.59
N LEU A 18 14.88 -5.37 13.79
CA LEU A 18 14.14 -5.59 15.04
C LEU A 18 14.08 -4.27 15.82
N VAL A 19 12.87 -3.80 16.11
CA VAL A 19 12.62 -2.72 17.07
C VAL A 19 11.51 -3.19 18.00
N THR A 20 11.81 -3.36 19.27
CA THR A 20 10.80 -3.59 20.32
C THR A 20 10.36 -2.24 20.87
N GLY A 21 9.06 -1.94 20.79
CA GLY A 21 8.46 -0.74 21.37
C GLY A 21 7.69 -1.09 22.64
N CYS A 22 8.08 -0.49 23.77
CA CYS A 22 7.29 -0.52 25.01
C CYS A 22 6.94 0.93 25.39
N MET A 23 5.67 1.32 25.31
CA MET A 23 5.24 2.61 25.86
C MET A 23 4.88 2.45 27.34
N LEU A 24 5.74 2.98 28.22
CA LEU A 24 5.42 3.20 29.62
C LEU A 24 5.13 4.69 29.85
N ARG A 25 3.90 4.99 30.27
CA ARG A 25 3.55 6.31 30.80
C ARG A 25 4.02 6.35 32.25
N GLN A 26 5.12 7.04 32.53
CA GLN A 26 5.49 7.33 33.92
C GLN A 26 4.85 8.67 34.30
N ALA A 27 3.95 8.63 35.29
CA ALA A 27 3.51 9.85 35.94
C ALA A 27 4.73 10.45 36.66
N ALA A 28 5.05 11.71 36.37
CA ALA A 28 6.09 12.43 37.09
C ALA A 28 5.68 12.53 38.57
N GLU A 29 6.41 11.87 39.47
CA GLU A 29 6.35 12.23 40.88
C GLU A 29 7.07 13.57 41.09
N PRO A 30 6.65 14.41 42.05
CA PRO A 30 7.09 15.81 42.19
C PRO A 30 8.54 15.99 42.70
N SER A 31 9.33 14.92 42.78
CA SER A 31 10.70 14.98 43.29
C SER A 31 11.66 14.55 42.18
N GLY A 32 12.57 15.46 41.81
CA GLY A 32 13.50 15.34 40.68
C GLY A 32 14.39 14.07 40.68
N PRO A 33 15.18 13.89 39.61
CA PRO A 33 15.87 12.63 39.36
C PRO A 33 16.93 12.38 40.43
N ARG A 34 16.81 11.25 41.16
CA ARG A 34 17.89 10.76 42.02
C ARG A 34 18.96 10.10 41.13
N PRO A 35 20.24 10.52 41.21
CA PRO A 35 21.31 9.88 40.47
C PRO A 35 21.61 8.50 41.08
N GLY A 36 21.72 7.46 40.26
CA GLY A 36 22.35 6.19 40.67
C GLY A 36 21.56 4.89 40.49
N LYS A 37 20.34 4.91 39.95
CA LYS A 37 19.69 3.68 39.46
C LYS A 37 19.57 3.76 37.94
N MET A 38 20.38 2.96 37.25
CA MET A 38 20.18 2.65 35.84
C MET A 38 18.73 2.20 35.66
N ASP A 39 18.02 2.90 34.77
CA ASP A 39 16.57 2.83 34.63
C ASP A 39 16.14 1.37 34.39
N THR A 40 15.25 0.86 35.23
CA THR A 40 14.73 -0.51 35.15
C THR A 40 14.13 -0.83 33.78
N ALA A 41 13.66 0.20 33.05
CA ALA A 41 13.23 0.06 31.67
C ALA A 41 14.40 -0.26 30.72
N LEU A 42 15.56 0.37 30.91
CA LEU A 42 16.76 0.13 30.12
C LEU A 42 17.29 -1.30 30.32
N LEU A 43 17.25 -1.82 31.56
CA LEU A 43 17.65 -3.21 31.87
C LEU A 43 16.70 -4.26 31.28
N ALA A 44 15.40 -3.99 31.27
CA ALA A 44 14.42 -4.88 30.61
C ALA A 44 14.63 -4.91 29.08
N VAL A 45 14.97 -3.75 28.51
CA VAL A 45 15.26 -3.58 27.09
C VAL A 45 16.58 -4.24 26.67
N GLU A 46 17.63 -4.16 27.49
CA GLU A 46 18.89 -4.88 27.25
C GLU A 46 18.69 -6.40 27.30
N LYS A 47 17.84 -6.90 28.21
CA LYS A 47 17.47 -8.32 28.30
C LYS A 47 16.76 -8.81 27.03
N ASP A 48 15.87 -8.00 26.45
CA ASP A 48 15.16 -8.31 25.18
C ASP A 48 16.11 -8.40 23.96
N GLN A 49 17.34 -7.86 24.03
CA GLN A 49 18.30 -7.88 22.91
C GLN A 49 19.17 -9.15 22.86
N VAL A 50 19.28 -9.88 23.96
CA VAL A 50 20.19 -11.03 24.10
C VAL A 50 19.47 -12.36 24.30
N GLU A 51 18.23 -12.33 24.79
CA GLU A 51 17.45 -13.55 25.00
C GLU A 51 16.62 -13.93 23.76
N PRO A 52 16.51 -15.23 23.42
CA PRO A 52 15.60 -15.67 22.37
C PRO A 52 14.16 -15.31 22.74
N TYR A 53 13.46 -14.63 21.83
CA TYR A 53 12.03 -14.42 21.99
C TYR A 53 11.24 -15.61 21.44
N THR A 54 10.33 -16.13 22.27
CA THR A 54 9.31 -17.10 21.90
C THR A 54 7.94 -16.43 21.95
N GLY A 55 7.29 -16.27 20.80
CA GLY A 55 5.93 -15.78 20.72
C GLY A 55 5.09 -16.62 19.78
N ALA A 56 3.84 -16.86 20.18
CA ALA A 56 2.81 -17.41 19.32
C ALA A 56 2.24 -16.25 18.48
N GLY A 57 2.78 -16.05 17.27
CA GLY A 57 2.20 -15.13 16.29
C GLY A 57 3.17 -14.51 15.30
N GLY A 58 2.98 -14.80 14.01
CA GLY A 58 3.06 -13.77 12.97
C GLY A 58 4.41 -13.50 12.29
N LEU A 59 5.37 -14.42 12.30
CA LEU A 59 6.67 -14.20 11.66
C LEU A 59 6.71 -14.52 10.15
N GLY A 60 5.67 -15.19 9.62
CA GLY A 60 5.51 -15.46 8.17
C GLY A 60 4.08 -15.21 7.64
N ASP A 61 3.15 -14.86 8.52
CA ASP A 61 1.72 -15.04 8.25
C ASP A 61 1.16 -13.85 7.50
N THR A 62 1.25 -13.83 6.17
CA THR A 62 0.41 -12.86 5.44
C THR A 62 -1.01 -13.35 5.26
N ASN A 63 -1.99 -12.57 5.76
CA ASN A 63 -3.40 -12.80 5.42
C ASN A 63 -3.53 -12.70 3.89
N LEU A 64 -3.77 -13.82 3.24
CA LEU A 64 -3.88 -13.96 1.80
C LEU A 64 -5.09 -13.21 1.23
N LEU A 65 -6.12 -12.94 2.05
CA LEU A 65 -7.25 -12.10 1.68
C LEU A 65 -6.94 -10.60 1.84
N ARG A 66 -6.02 -10.22 2.73
CA ARG A 66 -5.80 -8.81 3.10
C ARG A 66 -5.19 -8.00 1.96
N GLY A 67 -5.93 -7.01 1.49
CA GLY A 67 -5.51 -6.12 0.39
C GLY A 67 -5.56 -6.78 -1.00
N ARG A 68 -6.06 -8.02 -1.11
CA ARG A 68 -6.53 -8.55 -2.40
C ARG A 68 -7.91 -7.96 -2.63
N ASN A 69 -8.04 -7.18 -3.71
CA ASN A 69 -9.26 -6.57 -4.27
C ASN A 69 -10.51 -6.83 -3.42
N PHE A 70 -10.80 -5.92 -2.47
CA PHE A 70 -11.86 -5.98 -1.45
C PHE A 70 -13.26 -6.31 -1.97
N HIS A 71 -13.42 -6.30 -3.28
CA HIS A 71 -14.65 -6.46 -4.03
C HIS A 71 -14.88 -7.90 -4.52
N TYR A 72 -13.96 -8.83 -4.19
CA TYR A 72 -14.17 -10.27 -4.33
C TYR A 72 -14.73 -10.93 -3.07
N ALA A 73 -15.29 -10.12 -2.17
CA ALA A 73 -16.07 -10.59 -1.05
C ALA A 73 -17.56 -10.40 -1.36
N HIS A 74 -18.36 -11.44 -1.12
CA HIS A 74 -19.80 -11.44 -1.37
C HIS A 74 -20.55 -11.93 -0.15
N CYS A 75 -21.84 -11.61 -0.08
CA CYS A 75 -22.71 -12.08 0.99
C CYS A 75 -24.15 -12.25 0.51
N SER A 76 -24.95 -12.94 1.31
CA SER A 76 -26.39 -13.13 1.06
C SER A 76 -27.19 -11.82 1.09
N ASP A 77 -27.15 -11.11 2.23
CA ASP A 77 -27.77 -9.80 2.46
C ASP A 77 -26.95 -9.10 3.56
N TYR A 78 -27.16 -7.80 3.74
CA TYR A 78 -26.49 -7.01 4.76
C TYR A 78 -27.33 -5.84 5.25
N GLY A 79 -27.07 -5.42 6.49
CA GLY A 79 -27.56 -4.19 7.07
C GLY A 79 -26.72 -2.97 6.68
N PRO A 80 -27.21 -1.74 6.91
CA PRO A 80 -26.48 -0.52 6.58
C PRO A 80 -25.04 -0.54 7.12
N GLY A 81 -24.06 -0.35 6.23
CA GLY A 81 -22.62 -0.34 6.56
C GLY A 81 -21.99 -1.72 6.76
N GLY A 82 -22.76 -2.81 6.74
CA GLY A 82 -22.32 -4.19 6.95
C GLY A 82 -21.83 -4.88 5.68
N PHE A 83 -21.09 -4.21 4.81
CA PHE A 83 -20.69 -4.72 3.50
C PHE A 83 -19.76 -5.95 3.59
N ALA A 84 -19.88 -6.90 2.65
CA ALA A 84 -19.05 -8.10 2.58
C ALA A 84 -17.54 -7.81 2.61
N GLN A 85 -17.11 -6.76 1.90
CA GLN A 85 -15.71 -6.33 1.82
C GLN A 85 -15.04 -6.02 3.17
N CYS A 86 -15.83 -5.74 4.20
CA CYS A 86 -15.31 -5.44 5.53
C CYS A 86 -14.71 -6.68 6.22
N ILE A 87 -14.92 -7.91 5.74
CA ILE A 87 -14.37 -9.12 6.38
C ILE A 87 -12.87 -9.32 6.15
N ALA A 88 -12.23 -8.51 5.29
CA ALA A 88 -10.81 -8.70 4.96
C ALA A 88 -10.06 -7.37 4.86
N ASP A 89 -10.62 -6.30 5.44
CA ASP A 89 -10.03 -4.97 5.43
C ASP A 89 -9.01 -4.76 6.58
N GLY A 90 -8.93 -5.72 7.51
CA GLY A 90 -8.03 -5.69 8.65
C GLY A 90 -8.50 -4.76 9.77
N ASN A 91 -9.73 -4.24 9.71
CA ASN A 91 -10.35 -3.42 10.74
C ASN A 91 -11.48 -4.20 11.42
N VAL A 92 -11.18 -4.78 12.57
CA VAL A 92 -12.12 -5.61 13.36
C VAL A 92 -13.32 -4.84 13.94
N ASP A 93 -13.31 -3.50 13.92
CA ASP A 93 -14.46 -2.68 14.31
C ASP A 93 -15.51 -2.61 13.19
N ARG A 94 -15.10 -2.92 11.97
CA ARG A 94 -15.96 -3.11 10.81
C ARG A 94 -16.23 -4.60 10.64
N GLY A 95 -17.18 -4.91 9.75
CA GLY A 95 -17.53 -6.29 9.45
C GLY A 95 -18.73 -6.38 8.54
N TRP A 96 -18.89 -7.54 7.91
CA TRP A 96 -20.14 -7.90 7.28
C TRP A 96 -21.19 -8.15 8.38
N LYS A 97 -22.38 -7.55 8.23
CA LYS A 97 -23.45 -7.64 9.25
C LYS A 97 -24.79 -7.84 8.58
N LEU A 98 -25.57 -8.79 9.08
CA LEU A 98 -26.97 -8.99 8.74
C LEU A 98 -27.84 -7.84 9.26
N ARG A 99 -29.02 -7.65 8.66
CA ARG A 99 -30.05 -6.78 9.24
C ARG A 99 -30.57 -7.44 10.51
N ASP A 100 -31.10 -6.65 11.43
CA ASP A 100 -31.63 -7.17 12.70
C ASP A 100 -32.79 -8.18 12.51
N SER A 101 -33.51 -8.09 11.38
CA SER A 101 -34.57 -9.04 10.99
C SER A 101 -34.05 -10.39 10.51
N ASP A 102 -32.80 -10.47 10.06
CA ASP A 102 -32.28 -11.65 9.38
C ASP A 102 -31.62 -12.57 10.41
N THR A 103 -31.94 -13.86 10.31
CA THR A 103 -31.43 -14.89 11.23
C THR A 103 -30.47 -15.87 10.56
N ARG A 104 -30.27 -15.73 9.24
CA ARG A 104 -29.36 -16.57 8.46
C ARG A 104 -28.70 -15.73 7.38
N GLY A 105 -27.45 -16.05 7.11
CA GLY A 105 -26.75 -15.49 5.96
C GLY A 105 -25.39 -16.12 5.75
N TRP A 106 -24.72 -15.70 4.70
CA TRP A 106 -23.37 -16.13 4.42
C TRP A 106 -22.54 -14.97 3.90
N VAL A 107 -21.23 -15.07 4.10
CA VAL A 107 -20.23 -14.20 3.50
C VAL A 107 -19.06 -15.04 3.01
N ASP A 108 -18.52 -14.70 1.85
CA ASP A 108 -17.34 -15.32 1.29
C ASP A 108 -16.33 -14.30 0.79
N ALA A 109 -15.11 -14.76 0.57
CA ALA A 109 -14.06 -14.00 -0.10
C ALA A 109 -13.18 -14.92 -0.94
N SER A 110 -12.89 -14.49 -2.16
CA SER A 110 -12.01 -15.20 -3.07
C SER A 110 -10.54 -14.85 -2.84
N LEU A 111 -9.68 -15.87 -2.94
CA LEU A 111 -8.23 -15.75 -3.02
C LEU A 111 -7.76 -15.48 -4.47
N GLY A 112 -8.65 -15.61 -5.46
CA GLY A 112 -8.37 -15.46 -6.88
C GLY A 112 -8.01 -16.80 -7.53
N LEU A 113 -6.73 -16.99 -7.85
CA LEU A 113 -6.23 -18.34 -8.16
C LEU A 113 -6.06 -19.11 -6.85
N PRO A 114 -6.21 -20.45 -6.85
CA PRO A 114 -5.92 -21.27 -5.68
C PRO A 114 -4.58 -20.90 -5.05
N ALA A 115 -4.58 -20.73 -3.74
CA ALA A 115 -3.39 -20.54 -2.94
C ALA A 115 -3.32 -21.65 -1.90
N VAL A 116 -2.12 -22.11 -1.56
CA VAL A 116 -1.95 -23.05 -0.45
C VAL A 116 -2.35 -22.35 0.85
N VAL A 117 -3.23 -22.98 1.62
CA VAL A 117 -3.75 -22.51 2.90
C VAL A 117 -3.59 -23.61 3.94
N ASP A 118 -3.07 -23.27 5.10
CA ASP A 118 -2.93 -24.16 6.26
C ASP A 118 -3.63 -23.63 7.52
N LYS A 119 -4.07 -22.36 7.50
CA LYS A 119 -4.74 -21.72 8.63
C LYS A 119 -5.76 -20.68 8.18
N ILE A 120 -6.95 -20.74 8.79
CA ILE A 120 -8.01 -19.73 8.65
C ILE A 120 -8.37 -19.20 10.02
N VAL A 121 -8.47 -17.88 10.18
CA VAL A 121 -8.96 -17.22 11.40
C VAL A 121 -10.27 -16.53 11.05
N VAL A 122 -11.30 -16.74 11.86
CA VAL A 122 -12.59 -16.06 11.69
C VAL A 122 -12.97 -15.40 13.00
N ARG A 123 -13.38 -14.12 12.91
CA ARG A 123 -13.84 -13.32 14.03
C ARG A 123 -15.28 -12.90 13.81
N GLU A 124 -16.11 -13.21 14.78
CA GLU A 124 -17.50 -12.78 14.84
C GLU A 124 -17.62 -11.28 15.11
N ALA A 125 -18.58 -10.63 14.46
CA ALA A 125 -19.00 -9.27 14.78
C ALA A 125 -20.10 -9.30 15.85
N GLY A 126 -19.71 -9.10 17.11
CA GLY A 126 -20.58 -9.20 18.28
C GLY A 126 -20.62 -10.63 18.86
N ASP A 127 -21.76 -11.01 19.44
CA ASP A 127 -22.00 -12.35 20.00
C ASP A 127 -23.46 -12.77 19.78
N ARG A 128 -23.77 -13.14 18.55
CA ARG A 128 -25.13 -13.47 18.08
C ARG A 128 -25.20 -14.74 17.24
N ILE A 129 -24.06 -15.32 16.83
CA ILE A 129 -24.00 -16.56 16.05
C ILE A 129 -24.35 -17.75 16.95
N ARG A 130 -25.25 -18.60 16.47
CA ARG A 130 -25.76 -19.82 17.13
C ARG A 130 -25.58 -21.09 16.29
N ALA A 131 -25.27 -20.94 15.00
CA ALA A 131 -24.65 -21.98 14.20
C ALA A 131 -23.75 -21.37 13.13
N TYR A 132 -22.69 -22.06 12.74
CA TYR A 132 -21.88 -21.69 11.58
C TYR A 132 -21.39 -22.91 10.80
N GLU A 133 -21.16 -22.71 9.51
CA GLU A 133 -20.42 -23.61 8.62
C GLU A 133 -19.33 -22.82 7.91
N LEU A 134 -18.06 -23.19 8.12
CA LEU A 134 -16.92 -22.69 7.38
C LEU A 134 -16.63 -23.64 6.22
N LYS A 135 -16.60 -23.10 5.00
CA LYS A 135 -16.38 -23.82 3.74
C LYS A 135 -15.21 -23.21 2.99
N VAL A 136 -14.53 -24.03 2.20
CA VAL A 136 -13.46 -23.61 1.29
C VAL A 136 -13.82 -24.07 -0.12
N TYR A 137 -13.51 -23.24 -1.12
CA TYR A 137 -13.69 -23.61 -2.52
C TYR A 137 -12.40 -24.21 -3.04
N ASP A 138 -12.43 -25.47 -3.47
CA ASP A 138 -11.26 -26.19 -4.02
C ASP A 138 -10.96 -25.84 -5.49
N GLY A 139 -11.78 -24.96 -6.07
CA GLY A 139 -11.73 -24.60 -7.49
C GLY A 139 -12.84 -25.27 -8.29
N SER A 140 -13.47 -26.33 -7.78
CA SER A 140 -14.63 -27.00 -8.39
C SER A 140 -15.89 -26.91 -7.54
N GLU A 141 -15.81 -27.23 -6.25
CA GLU A 141 -16.95 -27.27 -5.34
C GLU A 141 -16.61 -26.71 -3.96
N TRP A 142 -17.67 -26.39 -3.20
CA TRP A 142 -17.54 -25.92 -1.83
C TRP A 142 -17.42 -27.10 -0.88
N GLN A 143 -16.28 -27.21 -0.21
CA GLN A 143 -15.98 -28.25 0.76
C GLN A 143 -16.20 -27.74 2.17
N LEU A 144 -16.91 -28.51 3.00
CA LEU A 144 -17.13 -28.18 4.41
C LEU A 144 -15.83 -28.40 5.21
N LEU A 145 -15.25 -27.32 5.73
CA LEU A 145 -14.07 -27.38 6.59
C LEU A 145 -14.45 -27.60 8.06
N ALA A 146 -15.40 -26.80 8.57
CA ALA A 146 -15.81 -26.87 9.97
C ALA A 146 -17.27 -26.43 10.15
N ALA A 147 -17.92 -26.92 11.22
CA ALA A 147 -19.23 -26.45 11.65
C ALA A 147 -19.31 -26.39 13.18
N GLY A 148 -20.18 -25.57 13.73
CA GLY A 148 -20.36 -25.45 15.18
C GLY A 148 -21.49 -24.49 15.57
N THR A 149 -21.66 -24.26 16.87
CA THR A 149 -22.75 -23.42 17.40
C THR A 149 -22.31 -22.02 17.82
N THR A 150 -21.14 -21.85 18.44
CA THR A 150 -20.59 -20.54 18.83
C THR A 150 -19.34 -20.24 18.02
N LEU A 151 -19.21 -19.05 17.43
CA LEU A 151 -18.04 -18.67 16.63
C LEU A 151 -17.04 -17.87 17.47
N GLY A 152 -17.41 -16.69 17.98
CA GLY A 152 -16.48 -15.80 18.66
C GLY A 152 -15.25 -15.49 17.80
N SER A 153 -14.05 -15.63 18.36
CA SER A 153 -12.80 -15.61 17.58
C SER A 153 -12.22 -17.02 17.54
N LYS A 154 -12.14 -17.63 16.35
CA LYS A 154 -11.65 -19.00 16.15
C LYS A 154 -10.53 -19.09 15.12
N VAL A 155 -9.66 -20.05 15.36
CA VAL A 155 -8.58 -20.47 14.45
C VAL A 155 -8.89 -21.89 13.98
N PHE A 156 -8.83 -22.10 12.68
CA PHE A 156 -9.05 -23.37 12.01
C PHE A 156 -7.74 -23.76 11.33
N GLY A 157 -7.16 -24.88 11.76
CA GLY A 157 -6.03 -25.50 11.08
C GLY A 157 -6.51 -26.41 9.96
N LEU A 158 -5.70 -26.54 8.92
CA LEU A 158 -5.87 -27.50 7.84
C LEU A 158 -4.50 -27.97 7.40
N GLU A 159 -4.44 -29.19 6.87
CA GLU A 159 -3.26 -29.59 6.10
C GLU A 159 -3.05 -28.58 4.96
N PRO A 160 -1.80 -28.23 4.59
CA PRO A 160 -1.54 -27.28 3.50
C PRO A 160 -2.29 -27.69 2.22
N THR A 161 -3.35 -26.95 1.90
CA THR A 161 -4.31 -27.30 0.84
C THR A 161 -4.53 -26.12 -0.11
N PRO A 162 -4.56 -26.33 -1.43
CA PRO A 162 -4.98 -25.30 -2.38
C PRO A 162 -6.43 -24.87 -2.16
N VAL A 163 -6.66 -23.57 -1.92
CA VAL A 163 -7.98 -22.98 -1.70
C VAL A 163 -8.14 -21.76 -2.59
N SER A 164 -9.28 -21.66 -3.29
CA SER A 164 -9.63 -20.54 -4.18
C SER A 164 -10.52 -19.50 -3.52
N ALA A 165 -11.31 -19.89 -2.53
CA ALA A 165 -12.18 -18.99 -1.78
C ALA A 165 -12.53 -19.59 -0.41
N VAL A 166 -12.94 -18.74 0.52
CA VAL A 166 -13.43 -19.13 1.84
C VAL A 166 -14.83 -18.56 2.02
N ARG A 167 -15.77 -19.36 2.53
CA ARG A 167 -17.13 -18.96 2.85
C ARG A 167 -17.46 -19.32 4.29
N ILE A 168 -18.15 -18.44 4.99
CA ILE A 168 -18.80 -18.78 6.24
C ILE A 168 -20.30 -18.53 6.15
N GLU A 169 -21.08 -19.55 6.47
CA GLU A 169 -22.53 -19.47 6.62
C GLU A 169 -22.85 -19.42 8.11
N ILE A 170 -23.79 -18.56 8.50
CA ILE A 170 -24.15 -18.32 9.90
C ILE A 170 -25.65 -18.40 10.09
N THR A 171 -26.06 -18.91 11.25
CA THR A 171 -27.40 -18.75 11.83
C THR A 171 -27.26 -17.98 13.13
N THR A 172 -28.10 -16.98 13.34
CA THR A 172 -28.05 -16.04 14.47
C THR A 172 -29.42 -15.93 15.15
N THR A 173 -29.47 -15.22 16.26
CA THR A 173 -30.73 -14.84 16.93
C THR A 173 -31.39 -13.59 16.34
N GLY A 174 -30.90 -13.06 15.22
CA GLY A 174 -31.27 -11.77 14.63
C GLY A 174 -30.07 -10.82 14.56
N GLY A 175 -29.75 -10.30 13.37
CA GLY A 175 -28.53 -9.54 13.12
C GLY A 175 -27.26 -10.36 13.35
N GLY A 176 -26.15 -9.68 13.66
CA GLY A 176 -24.83 -10.33 13.83
C GLY A 176 -24.08 -10.45 12.50
N GLY A 177 -22.87 -11.02 12.53
CA GLY A 177 -22.05 -11.09 11.33
C GLY A 177 -20.60 -11.46 11.59
N ILE A 178 -19.73 -11.12 10.65
CA ILE A 178 -18.30 -11.48 10.66
C ILE A 178 -17.49 -10.19 10.61
N ALA A 179 -16.64 -10.01 11.61
CA ALA A 179 -15.73 -8.88 11.71
C ALA A 179 -14.56 -9.07 10.74
N GLU A 180 -13.92 -10.24 10.74
CA GLU A 180 -12.75 -10.51 9.90
C GLU A 180 -12.63 -12.02 9.58
N ILE A 181 -12.16 -12.32 8.37
CA ILE A 181 -11.66 -13.60 7.90
C ILE A 181 -10.20 -13.40 7.47
N GLU A 182 -9.31 -14.20 8.03
CA GLU A 182 -7.90 -14.19 7.68
C GLU A 182 -7.49 -15.58 7.21
N VAL A 183 -6.72 -15.65 6.13
CA VAL A 183 -6.30 -16.90 5.50
C VAL A 183 -4.79 -16.90 5.38
N TYR A 184 -4.13 -17.99 5.76
CA TYR A 184 -2.68 -18.03 5.90
C TYR A 184 -2.08 -19.29 5.28
N ASN A 185 -0.80 -19.15 4.91
CA ASN A 185 0.14 -20.23 4.62
C ASN A 185 1.31 -20.08 5.60
N THR A 186 1.17 -20.63 6.79
CA THR A 186 2.12 -20.47 7.91
C THR A 186 3.32 -21.40 7.81
N ALA A 187 3.16 -22.55 7.16
CA ALA A 187 4.21 -23.54 6.94
C ALA A 187 5.30 -23.03 5.99
N ASN A 188 5.11 -21.87 5.32
CA ASN A 188 5.91 -21.45 4.18
C ASN A 188 6.11 -22.60 3.17
N ALA A 189 5.13 -23.51 3.09
CA ALA A 189 5.07 -24.45 1.99
C ALA A 189 5.13 -23.59 0.75
N GLU A 190 6.10 -23.86 -0.15
CA GLU A 190 6.27 -23.06 -1.35
C GLU A 190 4.88 -22.80 -1.91
N SER A 191 4.53 -21.52 -2.06
CA SER A 191 3.46 -21.17 -2.97
C SER A 191 3.93 -21.81 -4.27
N ALA A 192 3.35 -22.94 -4.66
CA ALA A 192 3.73 -23.66 -5.88
C ALA A 192 3.63 -22.76 -7.12
N PHE A 193 3.07 -21.55 -6.93
CA PHE A 193 2.91 -20.51 -7.90
C PHE A 193 3.69 -19.25 -7.51
N PRO A 194 4.73 -18.87 -8.27
CA PRO A 194 5.11 -17.46 -8.40
C PRO A 194 3.91 -16.66 -8.96
N ASP A 195 3.93 -15.33 -8.85
CA ASP A 195 2.81 -14.43 -9.20
C ASP A 195 2.32 -14.49 -10.69
N GLY A 196 2.78 -15.46 -11.49
CA GLY A 196 2.26 -15.75 -12.82
C GLY A 196 2.77 -17.08 -13.38
N PRO A 197 2.37 -17.42 -14.62
CA PRO A 197 2.61 -18.72 -15.20
C PRO A 197 4.09 -19.03 -15.38
N SER A 198 4.46 -20.31 -15.41
CA SER A 198 5.85 -20.74 -15.62
C SER A 198 6.42 -20.16 -16.93
N PRO A 199 7.75 -19.95 -17.04
CA PRO A 199 8.36 -19.45 -18.28
C PRO A 199 7.98 -20.26 -19.51
N ALA A 200 7.89 -21.59 -19.37
CA ALA A 200 7.45 -22.48 -20.44
C ALA A 200 5.99 -22.21 -20.89
N VAL A 201 5.08 -21.93 -19.95
CA VAL A 201 3.70 -21.53 -20.28
C VAL A 201 3.68 -20.14 -20.91
N ARG A 202 4.47 -19.17 -20.42
CA ARG A 202 4.57 -17.84 -21.03
C ARG A 202 5.10 -17.89 -22.46
N GLU A 203 6.17 -18.63 -22.69
CA GLU A 203 6.78 -18.81 -24.02
C GLU A 203 5.81 -19.53 -24.98
N ALA A 204 5.02 -20.48 -24.47
CA ALA A 204 3.99 -21.14 -25.26
C ALA A 204 2.76 -20.25 -25.51
N PHE A 205 2.54 -19.19 -24.74
CA PHE A 205 1.45 -18.24 -24.96
C PHE A 205 1.92 -17.13 -25.91
N VAL A 206 1.76 -17.37 -27.20
CA VAL A 206 1.93 -16.33 -28.23
C VAL A 206 0.86 -15.25 -28.10
N GLN A 207 1.09 -14.10 -28.74
CA GLN A 207 0.07 -13.05 -28.88
C GLN A 207 -1.25 -13.68 -29.36
N GLU A 208 -2.38 -13.31 -28.74
CA GLU A 208 -3.74 -13.84 -29.00
C GLU A 208 -4.16 -15.15 -28.31
N ARG A 209 -3.36 -15.71 -27.38
CA ARG A 209 -3.82 -16.79 -26.50
C ARG A 209 -4.25 -16.28 -25.13
N VAL A 210 -5.40 -16.76 -24.66
CA VAL A 210 -5.91 -16.48 -23.30
C VAL A 210 -6.38 -17.78 -22.66
N ALA A 211 -5.89 -18.08 -21.47
CA ALA A 211 -6.42 -19.15 -20.63
C ALA A 211 -7.19 -18.57 -19.45
N LEU A 212 -8.40 -19.07 -19.28
CA LEU A 212 -9.30 -18.72 -18.20
C LEU A 212 -9.50 -19.93 -17.31
N LEU A 213 -9.30 -19.74 -16.02
CA LEU A 213 -9.87 -20.62 -15.02
C LEU A 213 -11.22 -20.01 -14.63
N LEU A 214 -12.31 -20.69 -14.99
CA LEU A 214 -13.65 -20.23 -14.62
C LEU A 214 -13.74 -20.10 -13.09
N GLY A 215 -14.21 -18.93 -12.65
CA GLY A 215 -14.18 -18.58 -11.24
C GLY A 215 -12.84 -17.99 -10.77
N SER A 216 -12.01 -17.50 -11.68
CA SER A 216 -10.89 -16.64 -11.35
C SER A 216 -11.15 -15.21 -11.83
N PRO A 217 -10.76 -14.17 -11.06
CA PRO A 217 -10.77 -12.80 -11.56
C PRO A 217 -9.56 -12.52 -12.46
N TRP A 218 -8.68 -13.52 -12.63
CA TRP A 218 -7.47 -13.46 -13.41
C TRP A 218 -7.56 -14.33 -14.64
N ALA A 219 -6.96 -13.85 -15.72
CA ALA A 219 -6.67 -14.63 -16.91
C ALA A 219 -5.15 -14.79 -17.06
N LEU A 220 -4.74 -15.86 -17.73
CA LEU A 220 -3.37 -16.05 -18.18
C LEU A 220 -3.26 -15.64 -19.64
N THR A 221 -2.32 -14.76 -19.96
CA THR A 221 -2.02 -14.27 -21.31
C THR A 221 -0.54 -14.43 -21.60
N GLY A 222 -0.10 -14.14 -22.84
CA GLY A 222 1.33 -14.07 -23.18
C GLY A 222 2.11 -12.99 -22.39
N GLN A 223 1.40 -12.03 -21.77
CA GLN A 223 2.00 -11.02 -20.89
C GLN A 223 2.03 -11.45 -19.41
N GLY A 224 1.52 -12.65 -19.11
CA GLY A 224 1.43 -13.20 -17.78
C GLY A 224 0.01 -13.13 -17.21
N LYS A 225 -0.08 -12.90 -15.90
CA LYS A 225 -1.35 -12.90 -15.17
C LYS A 225 -2.00 -11.51 -15.27
N GLU A 226 -3.18 -11.45 -15.87
CA GLU A 226 -3.89 -10.20 -16.09
C GLU A 226 -5.25 -10.21 -15.43
N LEU A 227 -5.67 -9.05 -14.92
CA LEU A 227 -6.96 -8.91 -14.27
C LEU A 227 -8.05 -8.70 -15.32
N ILE A 228 -9.13 -9.48 -15.24
CA ILE A 228 -10.18 -9.51 -16.26
C ILE A 228 -10.92 -8.17 -16.36
N ASN A 229 -11.10 -7.45 -15.25
CA ASN A 229 -11.55 -6.06 -15.30
C ASN A 229 -10.90 -5.25 -14.16
N PRO A 230 -9.94 -4.38 -14.49
CA PRO A 230 -9.27 -3.56 -13.48
C PRO A 230 -10.06 -2.30 -13.08
N ARG A 231 -11.10 -1.93 -13.85
CA ARG A 231 -11.91 -0.73 -13.60
C ARG A 231 -13.17 -1.04 -12.82
N GLU A 232 -13.71 -2.24 -13.00
CA GLU A 232 -14.90 -2.71 -12.32
C GLU A 232 -14.51 -3.62 -11.18
N HIS A 233 -14.55 -3.02 -10.02
CA HIS A 233 -14.14 -3.65 -8.81
C HIS A 233 -15.03 -4.86 -8.43
N ALA A 234 -16.34 -4.84 -8.71
CA ALA A 234 -17.32 -5.81 -8.22
C ALA A 234 -17.43 -7.15 -8.98
N ILE A 235 -16.44 -7.55 -9.77
CA ILE A 235 -16.51 -8.82 -10.52
C ILE A 235 -16.37 -10.01 -9.59
N ARG A 236 -17.46 -10.72 -9.31
CA ARG A 236 -17.40 -12.00 -8.61
C ARG A 236 -16.56 -12.99 -9.42
N PRO A 237 -15.55 -13.63 -8.83
CA PRO A 237 -14.78 -14.66 -9.49
C PRO A 237 -15.47 -16.01 -9.34
N LEU A 238 -16.76 -16.11 -9.63
CA LEU A 238 -17.44 -17.41 -9.66
C LEU A 238 -18.43 -17.39 -10.84
N PRO A 239 -18.66 -18.53 -11.52
CA PRO A 239 -19.55 -18.62 -12.69
C PRO A 239 -20.98 -18.14 -12.43
N ASP A 240 -21.34 -18.01 -11.15
CA ASP A 240 -22.66 -17.73 -10.65
C ASP A 240 -22.85 -16.24 -10.31
N SER A 241 -22.03 -15.33 -10.83
CA SER A 241 -22.37 -13.89 -10.85
C SER A 241 -22.93 -13.46 -12.18
N GLY A 242 -24.03 -12.72 -12.13
CA GLY A 242 -24.67 -12.12 -13.30
C GLY A 242 -23.73 -11.24 -14.16
N ARG A 243 -22.63 -10.71 -13.60
CA ARG A 243 -21.69 -9.85 -14.34
C ARG A 243 -20.35 -10.50 -14.69
N TYR A 244 -19.99 -11.61 -14.05
CA TYR A 244 -18.71 -12.29 -14.33
C TYR A 244 -18.61 -12.68 -15.80
N VAL A 245 -19.64 -13.34 -16.31
CA VAL A 245 -19.67 -13.86 -17.68
C VAL A 245 -19.49 -12.74 -18.72
N PRO A 246 -20.31 -11.67 -18.75
CA PRO A 246 -20.15 -10.61 -19.76
C PRO A 246 -18.81 -9.86 -19.66
N ASP A 247 -18.26 -9.66 -18.47
CA ASP A 247 -16.97 -8.99 -18.30
C ASP A 247 -15.80 -9.87 -18.77
N VAL A 248 -15.84 -11.17 -18.47
CA VAL A 248 -14.84 -12.14 -18.96
C VAL A 248 -14.88 -12.23 -20.49
N MET A 249 -16.07 -12.23 -21.08
CA MET A 249 -16.22 -12.22 -22.54
C MET A 249 -15.70 -10.93 -23.17
N SER A 250 -15.99 -9.78 -22.56
CA SER A 250 -15.47 -8.49 -23.02
C SER A 250 -13.94 -8.43 -22.94
N PHE A 251 -13.37 -8.93 -21.85
CA PHE A 251 -11.92 -9.06 -21.69
C PHE A 251 -11.31 -9.96 -22.76
N LEU A 252 -11.90 -11.15 -23.00
CA LEU A 252 -11.44 -12.07 -24.03
C LEU A 252 -11.38 -11.41 -25.40
N LEU A 253 -12.47 -10.74 -25.82
CA LEU A 253 -12.53 -10.06 -27.11
C LEU A 253 -11.46 -8.96 -27.19
N GLN A 254 -11.31 -8.12 -26.17
CA GLN A 254 -10.28 -7.08 -26.12
C GLN A 254 -8.86 -7.65 -26.22
N LYS A 255 -8.56 -8.75 -25.50
CA LYS A 255 -7.23 -9.38 -25.51
C LYS A 255 -6.89 -10.11 -26.79
N THR A 256 -7.90 -10.41 -27.60
CA THR A 256 -7.75 -11.08 -28.88
C THR A 256 -7.99 -10.14 -30.07
N GLY A 257 -7.84 -8.82 -29.85
CA GLY A 257 -7.87 -7.81 -30.90
C GLY A 257 -9.28 -7.44 -31.39
N GLY A 258 -10.29 -7.65 -30.55
CA GLY A 258 -11.68 -7.33 -30.80
C GLY A 258 -12.23 -6.23 -29.89
N GLU A 259 -13.49 -5.90 -30.11
CA GLU A 259 -14.28 -4.95 -29.34
C GLU A 259 -15.54 -5.61 -28.82
N ALA A 260 -16.02 -5.17 -27.67
CA ALA A 260 -17.19 -5.72 -27.01
C ALA A 260 -18.00 -4.62 -26.32
N GLN A 261 -19.32 -4.72 -26.41
CA GLN A 261 -20.27 -3.90 -25.70
C GLN A 261 -21.33 -4.80 -25.05
N TRP A 262 -21.55 -4.61 -23.76
CA TRP A 262 -22.58 -5.29 -22.99
C TRP A 262 -23.83 -4.42 -22.86
N ASP A 263 -24.98 -4.93 -23.29
CA ASP A 263 -26.28 -4.33 -23.04
C ASP A 263 -26.96 -5.05 -21.87
N GLU A 264 -27.01 -4.39 -20.71
CA GLU A 264 -27.62 -4.91 -19.49
C GLU A 264 -29.13 -5.20 -19.66
N THR A 265 -29.84 -4.38 -20.46
CA THR A 265 -31.30 -4.49 -20.63
C THR A 265 -31.65 -5.65 -21.54
N ALA A 266 -30.93 -5.77 -22.66
CA ALA A 266 -31.10 -6.86 -23.62
C ALA A 266 -30.34 -8.14 -23.22
N ARG A 267 -29.51 -8.09 -22.17
CA ARG A 267 -28.58 -9.14 -21.74
C ARG A 267 -27.79 -9.76 -22.89
N THR A 268 -27.32 -8.89 -23.77
CA THR A 268 -26.69 -9.30 -25.02
C THR A 268 -25.32 -8.64 -25.12
N LEU A 269 -24.32 -9.46 -25.41
CA LEU A 269 -22.98 -9.02 -25.74
C LEU A 269 -22.88 -8.87 -27.26
N THR A 270 -22.58 -7.66 -27.73
CA THR A 270 -22.31 -7.38 -29.14
C THR A 270 -20.88 -6.94 -29.32
N GLY A 271 -20.30 -7.19 -30.49
CA GLY A 271 -18.90 -6.85 -30.73
C GLY A 271 -18.35 -7.38 -32.04
N THR A 272 -17.03 -7.26 -32.18
CA THR A 272 -16.30 -7.85 -33.30
C THR A 272 -14.98 -8.44 -32.82
N CYS A 273 -14.52 -9.51 -33.46
CA CYS A 273 -13.19 -10.07 -33.23
C CYS A 273 -12.72 -10.78 -34.50
N LYS A 274 -11.47 -10.57 -34.90
CA LYS A 274 -10.90 -11.15 -36.14
C LYS A 274 -11.77 -10.97 -37.39
N GLY A 275 -12.45 -9.82 -37.49
CA GLY A 275 -13.37 -9.51 -38.60
C GLY A 275 -14.72 -10.25 -38.55
N GLN A 276 -15.00 -11.04 -37.52
CA GLN A 276 -16.29 -11.70 -37.29
C GLN A 276 -17.14 -10.90 -36.32
N ALA A 277 -18.45 -10.85 -36.57
CA ALA A 277 -19.41 -10.20 -35.69
C ALA A 277 -19.80 -11.15 -34.54
N VAL A 278 -19.78 -10.61 -33.32
CA VAL A 278 -20.26 -11.28 -32.11
C VAL A 278 -21.60 -10.68 -31.72
N ASN A 279 -22.58 -11.55 -31.51
CA ASN A 279 -23.90 -11.21 -30.97
C ASN A 279 -24.42 -12.40 -30.15
N LEU A 280 -24.24 -12.32 -28.83
CA LEU A 280 -24.50 -13.42 -27.92
C LEU A 280 -25.43 -12.97 -26.78
N SER A 281 -26.64 -13.53 -26.75
CA SER A 281 -27.55 -13.37 -25.62
C SER A 281 -27.16 -14.32 -24.49
N ILE A 282 -27.04 -13.78 -23.29
CA ILE A 282 -26.71 -14.54 -22.08
C ILE A 282 -28.02 -14.84 -21.33
N PRO A 283 -28.29 -16.10 -20.92
CA PRO A 283 -29.54 -16.48 -20.25
C PRO A 283 -29.87 -15.59 -19.06
N ALA A 284 -31.17 -15.34 -18.83
CA ALA A 284 -31.67 -14.46 -17.77
C ALA A 284 -31.43 -14.98 -16.34
N GLU A 285 -31.10 -16.27 -16.20
CA GLU A 285 -30.76 -16.88 -14.92
C GLU A 285 -29.60 -16.11 -14.27
N THR A 286 -29.74 -15.81 -12.98
CA THR A 286 -28.74 -15.06 -12.20
C THR A 286 -27.47 -15.89 -11.95
N LEU A 287 -27.57 -17.22 -12.17
CA LEU A 287 -26.58 -18.24 -11.83
C LEU A 287 -26.48 -19.20 -13.03
N LEU A 288 -25.41 -19.13 -13.82
CA LEU A 288 -25.14 -20.18 -14.80
C LEU A 288 -24.48 -21.37 -14.09
N SER A 289 -24.93 -22.58 -14.40
CA SER A 289 -24.21 -23.80 -14.07
C SER A 289 -22.84 -23.81 -14.77
N HIS A 290 -21.92 -24.62 -14.26
CA HIS A 290 -20.60 -24.77 -14.87
C HIS A 290 -20.71 -25.16 -16.36
N GLU A 291 -21.56 -26.12 -16.68
CA GLU A 291 -21.81 -26.57 -18.06
C GLU A 291 -22.38 -25.45 -18.94
N GLN A 292 -23.35 -24.69 -18.42
CA GLN A 292 -23.93 -23.54 -19.12
C GLN A 292 -22.87 -22.46 -19.38
N ALA A 293 -21.99 -22.19 -18.42
CA ALA A 293 -20.90 -21.23 -18.59
C ALA A 293 -19.94 -21.67 -19.70
N VAL A 294 -19.46 -22.92 -19.64
CA VAL A 294 -18.56 -23.51 -20.66
C VAL A 294 -19.21 -23.46 -22.05
N GLU A 295 -20.48 -23.84 -22.18
CA GLU A 295 -21.21 -23.80 -23.44
C GLU A 295 -21.33 -22.36 -23.99
N THR A 296 -21.62 -21.40 -23.11
CA THR A 296 -21.75 -19.99 -23.49
C THR A 296 -20.40 -19.43 -23.99
N PHE A 297 -19.30 -19.75 -23.32
CA PHE A 297 -17.94 -19.41 -23.75
C PHE A 297 -17.52 -20.10 -25.05
N ALA A 298 -17.93 -21.35 -25.27
CA ALA A 298 -17.69 -22.04 -26.54
C ALA A 298 -18.46 -21.39 -27.70
N LYS A 299 -19.71 -20.95 -27.47
CA LYS A 299 -20.49 -20.19 -28.46
C LYS A 299 -19.82 -18.86 -28.82
N LEU A 300 -19.30 -18.14 -27.84
CA LEU A 300 -18.51 -16.93 -28.08
C LEU A 300 -17.31 -17.23 -28.98
N GLY A 301 -16.51 -18.24 -28.63
CA GLY A 301 -15.34 -18.62 -29.42
C GLY A 301 -15.69 -18.90 -30.89
N LYS A 302 -16.80 -19.61 -31.13
CA LYS A 302 -17.29 -19.88 -32.49
C LYS A 302 -17.68 -18.60 -33.25
N GLN A 303 -18.37 -17.65 -32.62
CA GLN A 303 -18.77 -16.39 -33.27
C GLN A 303 -17.59 -15.42 -33.48
N ALA A 304 -16.59 -15.47 -32.60
CA ALA A 304 -15.43 -14.59 -32.62
C ALA A 304 -14.28 -15.12 -33.49
N GLY A 305 -14.39 -16.32 -34.06
CA GLY A 305 -13.31 -16.98 -34.78
C GLY A 305 -12.13 -17.36 -33.87
N LEU A 306 -12.42 -17.62 -32.59
CA LEU A 306 -11.46 -18.00 -31.56
C LEU A 306 -11.72 -19.44 -31.13
N PRO A 307 -10.87 -20.41 -31.50
CA PRO A 307 -11.02 -21.77 -31.01
C PRO A 307 -11.02 -21.78 -29.48
N CYS A 308 -12.03 -22.39 -28.88
CA CYS A 308 -12.11 -22.62 -27.44
C CYS A 308 -11.83 -24.10 -27.17
N THR A 309 -10.72 -24.39 -26.50
CA THR A 309 -10.33 -25.74 -26.11
C THR A 309 -10.65 -25.93 -24.63
N VAL A 310 -11.44 -26.97 -24.34
CA VAL A 310 -11.67 -27.47 -22.98
C VAL A 310 -10.86 -28.75 -22.82
N TYR A 311 -10.15 -28.87 -21.71
CA TYR A 311 -9.40 -30.08 -21.40
C TYR A 311 -10.25 -30.97 -20.49
N PRO A 312 -10.56 -32.22 -20.84
CA PRO A 312 -11.42 -33.09 -20.03
C PRO A 312 -10.92 -33.28 -18.58
N GLU A 313 -9.61 -33.27 -18.39
CA GLU A 313 -8.93 -33.30 -17.10
C GLU A 313 -9.14 -32.03 -16.25
N PHE A 314 -9.41 -30.90 -16.89
CA PHE A 314 -9.66 -29.58 -16.28
C PHE A 314 -10.85 -28.89 -16.94
N PRO A 315 -12.09 -29.30 -16.62
CA PRO A 315 -13.28 -28.79 -17.30
C PRO A 315 -13.52 -27.29 -17.07
N LEU A 316 -12.89 -26.71 -16.04
CA LEU A 316 -12.92 -25.28 -15.71
C LEU A 316 -11.86 -24.46 -16.43
N LEU A 317 -10.89 -25.10 -17.08
CA LEU A 317 -9.85 -24.44 -17.85
C LEU A 317 -10.29 -24.28 -19.30
N LEU A 318 -10.54 -23.03 -19.69
CA LEU A 318 -10.87 -22.66 -21.06
C LEU A 318 -9.67 -22.00 -21.71
N LEU A 319 -9.16 -22.59 -22.79
CA LEU A 319 -8.10 -22.00 -23.60
C LEU A 319 -8.70 -21.43 -24.89
N PHE A 320 -8.55 -20.12 -25.07
CA PHE A 320 -8.94 -19.41 -26.28
C PHE A 320 -7.74 -19.13 -27.17
N GLY A 321 -7.89 -19.39 -28.47
CA GLY A 321 -6.86 -19.25 -29.49
C GLY A 321 -6.37 -20.60 -30.03
N ASP A 322 -5.33 -20.56 -30.86
CA ASP A 322 -4.76 -21.79 -31.45
C ASP A 322 -4.24 -22.73 -30.38
N SER A 323 -4.31 -24.04 -30.65
CA SER A 323 -3.83 -25.07 -29.73
C SER A 323 -2.36 -24.84 -29.34
N LEU A 324 -2.06 -25.06 -28.05
CA LEU A 324 -0.69 -24.98 -27.54
C LEU A 324 0.18 -26.08 -28.16
N PRO A 325 1.47 -25.79 -28.47
CA PRO A 325 2.46 -26.84 -28.73
C PRO A 325 2.52 -27.85 -27.57
N GLU A 326 2.91 -29.09 -27.84
CA GLU A 326 2.88 -30.18 -26.86
C GLU A 326 3.61 -29.85 -25.55
N ALA A 327 4.81 -29.24 -25.64
CA ALA A 327 5.57 -28.82 -24.46
C ALA A 327 4.81 -27.78 -23.61
N GLY A 328 4.18 -26.80 -24.26
CA GLY A 328 3.37 -25.77 -23.60
C GLY A 328 2.10 -26.33 -22.96
N ARG A 329 1.44 -27.27 -23.64
CA ARG A 329 0.29 -28.00 -23.09
C ARG A 329 0.70 -28.79 -21.85
N THR A 330 1.80 -29.54 -21.90
CA THR A 330 2.29 -30.34 -20.77
C THR A 330 2.64 -29.46 -19.57
N ALA A 331 3.28 -28.32 -19.81
CA ALA A 331 3.58 -27.34 -18.76
C ALA A 331 2.30 -26.76 -18.14
N LEU A 332 1.34 -26.32 -18.98
CA LEU A 332 0.06 -25.79 -18.51
C LEU A 332 -0.72 -26.83 -17.70
N MET A 333 -0.80 -28.09 -18.17
CA MET A 333 -1.53 -29.14 -17.44
C MET A 333 -0.84 -29.50 -16.12
N LYS A 334 0.49 -29.54 -16.08
CA LYS A 334 1.23 -29.74 -14.82
C LYS A 334 0.91 -28.63 -13.82
N GLU A 335 0.99 -27.39 -14.30
CA GLU A 335 0.72 -26.21 -13.51
C GLU A 335 -0.74 -26.23 -12.99
N VAL A 336 -1.73 -26.50 -13.85
CA VAL A 336 -3.14 -26.58 -13.43
C VAL A 336 -3.41 -27.76 -12.47
N ARG A 337 -2.71 -28.90 -12.61
CA ARG A 337 -2.78 -30.04 -11.65
C ARG A 337 -2.33 -29.62 -10.26
N GLU A 338 -1.21 -28.93 -10.18
CA GLU A 338 -0.65 -28.40 -8.93
C GLU A 338 -1.59 -27.34 -8.33
N LEU A 339 -2.16 -26.48 -9.17
CA LEU A 339 -3.07 -25.39 -8.80
C LEU A 339 -4.40 -25.90 -8.20
N LEU A 340 -5.03 -26.91 -8.82
CA LEU A 340 -6.29 -27.48 -8.33
C LEU A 340 -6.11 -28.61 -7.32
N GLY A 341 -4.86 -28.88 -6.90
CA GLY A 341 -4.59 -29.92 -5.91
C GLY A 341 -4.94 -31.34 -6.36
N ARG A 342 -4.92 -31.61 -7.68
CA ARG A 342 -5.29 -32.91 -8.26
C ARG A 342 -4.09 -33.79 -8.64
N GLY A 343 -2.88 -33.46 -8.18
CA GLY A 343 -1.68 -34.27 -8.36
C GLY A 343 -1.57 -35.43 -7.36
N GLU A 344 -0.79 -36.47 -7.70
CA GLU A 344 -0.41 -37.50 -6.73
C GLU A 344 0.35 -36.85 -5.56
N GLY A 345 -0.12 -37.08 -4.33
CA GLY A 345 0.50 -36.56 -3.10
C GLY A 345 -0.05 -35.23 -2.59
N VAL A 346 -1.08 -34.65 -3.22
CA VAL A 346 -1.75 -33.47 -2.65
C VAL A 346 -2.62 -33.90 -1.45
N PRO A 347 -2.48 -33.26 -0.28
CA PRO A 347 -3.32 -33.55 0.89
C PRO A 347 -4.81 -33.35 0.57
N GLN A 348 -5.62 -34.36 0.84
CA GLN A 348 -7.07 -34.19 0.94
C GLN A 348 -7.38 -33.26 2.12
N ILE A 349 -8.49 -32.50 2.05
CA ILE A 349 -8.93 -31.61 3.14
C ILE A 349 -9.20 -32.46 4.39
N ALA A 350 -8.20 -32.59 5.25
CA ALA A 350 -8.30 -33.20 6.56
C ALA A 350 -8.55 -32.10 7.60
N ARG A 351 -9.40 -32.38 8.59
CA ARG A 351 -9.65 -31.46 9.71
C ARG A 351 -8.38 -31.37 10.57
N GLY A 352 -7.62 -30.29 10.40
CA GLY A 352 -6.47 -29.98 11.26
C GLY A 352 -6.95 -29.44 12.61
N THR A 353 -6.60 -30.11 13.71
CA THR A 353 -6.79 -29.58 15.06
C THR A 353 -5.46 -29.06 15.58
N THR A 354 -5.11 -27.80 15.35
CA THR A 354 -3.94 -27.20 16.00
C THR A 354 -4.32 -26.60 17.35
N ASP A 355 -3.61 -27.00 18.42
CA ASP A 355 -3.67 -26.32 19.72
C ASP A 355 -3.01 -24.93 19.58
N PRO A 356 -3.72 -23.83 19.89
CA PRO A 356 -3.19 -22.46 19.77
C PRO A 356 -1.99 -22.15 20.69
N ARG A 357 -1.47 -23.13 21.43
CA ARG A 357 -0.33 -22.99 22.37
C ARG A 357 1.02 -23.50 21.85
N GLU A 358 1.09 -24.03 20.64
CA GLU A 358 2.34 -24.57 20.10
C GLU A 358 3.31 -23.45 19.68
N VAL A 359 4.57 -23.52 20.14
CA VAL A 359 5.60 -22.51 19.83
C VAL A 359 6.01 -22.66 18.36
N GLN A 360 5.56 -21.75 17.51
CA GLN A 360 5.70 -21.87 16.05
C GLN A 360 7.08 -21.48 15.52
N ALA A 361 7.83 -20.65 16.24
CA ALA A 361 9.20 -20.28 15.87
C ALA A 361 9.97 -19.68 17.05
N THR A 362 11.31 -19.74 16.96
CA THR A 362 12.23 -19.04 17.87
C THR A 362 13.10 -18.08 17.05
N ILE A 363 13.06 -16.79 17.40
CA ILE A 363 13.94 -15.78 16.76
C ILE A 363 15.23 -15.68 17.58
N LYS A 364 16.37 -15.75 16.91
CA LYS A 364 17.68 -15.47 17.51
C LYS A 364 18.31 -14.26 16.84
N PRO A 365 18.54 -13.15 17.55
CA PRO A 365 19.30 -12.02 17.02
C PRO A 365 20.70 -12.49 16.62
N SER A 366 21.20 -11.98 15.49
CA SER A 366 22.57 -12.23 15.03
C SER A 366 23.32 -10.92 14.94
N THR A 367 24.54 -10.90 15.44
CA THR A 367 25.47 -9.76 15.27
C THR A 367 26.06 -9.71 13.85
N LYS A 368 25.80 -10.72 13.03
CA LYS A 368 26.23 -10.75 11.62
C LYS A 368 25.46 -9.70 10.83
N ARG A 369 26.17 -8.67 10.36
CA ARG A 369 25.60 -7.65 9.47
C ARG A 369 25.23 -8.28 8.12
N ILE A 370 23.95 -8.28 7.79
CA ILE A 370 23.42 -8.68 6.48
C ILE A 370 22.95 -7.40 5.79
N GLY A 371 23.59 -7.00 4.69
CA GLY A 371 23.18 -5.83 3.89
C GLY A 371 23.36 -4.44 4.53
N LYS A 372 22.80 -3.42 3.85
CA LYS A 372 22.77 -2.02 4.30
C LYS A 372 21.32 -1.60 4.50
N THR A 373 21.01 -1.00 5.65
CA THR A 373 19.73 -0.31 5.88
C THR A 373 19.57 0.85 4.89
N MET A 374 18.33 1.22 4.56
CA MET A 374 18.04 2.39 3.72
C MET A 374 18.69 3.65 4.30
N LYS A 375 19.18 4.56 3.44
CA LYS A 375 19.94 5.75 3.89
C LYS A 375 19.13 6.63 4.85
N TRP A 376 17.83 6.75 4.62
CA TRP A 376 16.92 7.50 5.48
C TRP A 376 15.78 6.61 5.94
N VAL A 377 15.83 6.19 7.19
CA VAL A 377 14.78 5.49 7.95
C VAL A 377 14.37 6.46 9.06
N GLY A 378 13.27 7.17 8.81
CA GLY A 378 12.79 8.24 9.67
C GLY A 378 12.03 7.75 10.89
N ALA A 379 12.43 8.21 12.08
CA ALA A 379 11.54 8.20 13.25
C ALA A 379 10.64 9.44 13.23
N ARG A 380 9.34 9.24 13.48
CA ARG A 380 8.43 10.34 13.82
C ARG A 380 8.59 10.64 15.30
N THR A 381 9.48 11.56 15.66
CA THR A 381 9.56 12.02 17.04
C THR A 381 8.89 13.38 17.15
N GLY A 382 7.78 13.43 17.89
CA GLY A 382 7.27 14.70 18.39
C GLY A 382 8.30 15.29 19.36
N GLU A 383 8.61 16.57 19.13
CA GLU A 383 9.36 17.50 19.98
C GLU A 383 10.33 16.86 20.99
N MET A 384 11.62 16.83 20.62
CA MET A 384 12.74 16.47 21.51
C MET A 384 12.90 17.54 22.59
N HIS A 385 11.98 17.61 23.54
CA HIS A 385 12.02 18.58 24.61
C HIS A 385 13.01 18.17 25.69
N GLU A 386 13.65 19.19 26.25
CA GLU A 386 14.44 19.07 27.47
C GLU A 386 13.58 18.48 28.61
N GLY A 387 14.16 17.54 29.37
CA GLY A 387 13.48 16.87 30.48
C GLY A 387 12.59 15.68 30.09
N THR A 388 12.49 15.33 28.80
CA THR A 388 11.76 14.13 28.33
C THR A 388 12.69 12.94 28.10
N ASN A 389 12.14 11.72 28.03
CA ASN A 389 12.89 10.51 27.68
C ASN A 389 12.96 10.25 26.16
N ASN A 390 12.46 11.14 25.31
CA ASN A 390 12.44 10.98 23.85
C ASN A 390 13.85 10.79 23.27
N GLY A 391 14.85 11.52 23.78
CA GLY A 391 16.24 11.36 23.35
C GLY A 391 16.84 10.00 23.70
N ALA A 392 16.44 9.40 24.82
CA ALA A 392 16.87 8.05 25.20
C ALA A 392 16.26 6.99 24.27
N TRP A 393 14.97 7.11 23.97
CA TRP A 393 14.29 6.24 23.00
C TRP A 393 14.88 6.36 21.59
N PHE A 394 15.20 7.57 21.15
CA PHE A 394 15.84 7.79 19.86
C PHE A 394 17.22 7.14 19.81
N SER A 395 18.04 7.33 20.86
CA SER A 395 19.34 6.67 21.00
C SER A 395 19.23 5.14 21.05
N TYR A 396 18.14 4.60 21.60
CA TYR A 396 17.86 3.17 21.64
C TYR A 396 17.51 2.63 20.25
N CYS A 397 16.56 3.25 19.56
CA CYS A 397 16.09 2.82 18.25
C CYS A 397 17.15 3.00 17.15
N ARG A 398 18.12 3.90 17.35
CA ARG A 398 19.19 4.25 16.40
C ARG A 398 18.69 4.48 14.97
N PRO A 399 17.62 5.27 14.75
CA PRO A 399 17.23 5.64 13.40
C PRO A 399 18.36 6.48 12.78
N ASN A 400 18.56 6.34 11.47
CA ASN A 400 19.55 7.13 10.74
C ASN A 400 18.97 8.43 10.17
N ALA A 401 17.65 8.65 10.29
CA ALA A 401 17.01 9.90 9.93
C ALA A 401 15.84 10.27 10.85
N VAL A 402 15.42 11.54 10.80
CA VAL A 402 14.27 12.08 11.54
C VAL A 402 13.47 13.06 10.68
N ARG A 403 12.15 13.09 10.89
CA ARG A 403 11.23 13.98 10.19
C ARG A 403 10.83 15.16 11.08
N THR A 404 10.91 16.40 10.58
CA THR A 404 10.58 17.64 11.32
C THR A 404 9.57 18.51 10.59
N TRP A 405 9.00 19.52 11.25
CA TRP A 405 7.91 20.39 10.72
C TRP A 405 8.19 21.89 10.81
N TYR A 406 9.45 22.29 10.69
CA TYR A 406 9.85 23.70 10.62
C TYR A 406 9.53 24.26 9.22
N GLY A 407 8.23 24.40 8.94
CA GLY A 407 7.67 24.77 7.64
C GLY A 407 6.63 25.88 7.75
N TYR A 408 5.70 25.94 6.78
CA TYR A 408 4.77 27.07 6.64
C TYR A 408 4.02 27.43 7.92
N LYS A 409 3.53 26.43 8.66
CA LYS A 409 2.78 26.66 9.90
C LYS A 409 3.62 27.37 10.97
N MET A 410 4.90 27.02 11.12
CA MET A 410 5.74 27.63 12.15
C MET A 410 6.30 28.97 11.69
N LEU A 411 6.70 29.07 10.42
CA LEU A 411 7.48 30.21 9.94
C LEU A 411 6.64 31.37 9.37
N ARG A 412 5.33 31.19 9.11
CA ARG A 412 4.48 32.26 8.55
C ARG A 412 4.44 33.55 9.36
N HIS A 413 4.66 33.47 10.67
CA HIS A 413 4.63 34.63 11.57
C HIS A 413 5.85 35.54 11.40
N TYR A 414 6.93 35.04 10.81
CA TYR A 414 8.17 35.77 10.59
C TYR A 414 8.31 36.28 9.16
N ALA A 415 7.27 36.12 8.34
CA ALA A 415 7.20 36.65 6.99
C ALA A 415 6.35 37.92 6.98
N LYS A 416 6.93 39.01 6.48
CA LYS A 416 6.26 40.30 6.28
C LYS A 416 6.06 40.53 4.78
N MET A 417 4.81 40.48 4.34
CA MET A 417 4.48 40.77 2.95
C MET A 417 4.64 42.27 2.66
N PRO A 418 5.01 42.64 1.42
CA PRO A 418 5.16 44.04 1.05
C PRO A 418 3.78 44.69 0.94
N ASP A 419 3.72 46.01 1.14
CA ASP A 419 2.48 46.78 0.96
C ASP A 419 2.08 46.91 -0.52
N SER A 420 3.03 46.70 -1.44
CA SER A 420 2.78 46.69 -2.88
C SER A 420 2.03 45.43 -3.31
N GLU A 421 1.01 45.59 -4.14
CA GLU A 421 0.27 44.47 -4.74
C GLU A 421 1.17 43.58 -5.60
N ILE A 422 0.92 42.26 -5.59
CA ILE A 422 1.67 41.27 -6.37
C ILE A 422 0.68 40.64 -7.35
N THR A 423 0.60 41.17 -8.57
CA THR A 423 -0.39 40.76 -9.56
C THR A 423 0.20 40.00 -10.74
N SER A 424 1.53 39.98 -10.87
CA SER A 424 2.24 39.42 -12.00
C SER A 424 3.45 38.57 -11.60
N ILE A 425 3.96 37.80 -12.56
CA ILE A 425 5.21 37.06 -12.40
C ILE A 425 6.42 38.00 -12.27
N ASP A 426 6.37 39.17 -12.89
CA ASP A 426 7.46 40.15 -12.83
C ASP A 426 7.54 40.78 -11.43
N ASP A 427 6.40 41.04 -10.79
CA ASP A 427 6.36 41.47 -9.39
C ASP A 427 6.94 40.41 -8.46
N PHE A 428 6.55 39.14 -8.68
CA PHE A 428 7.08 38.00 -7.94
C PHE A 428 8.61 37.93 -8.08
N GLU A 429 9.15 37.98 -9.31
CA GLU A 429 10.59 37.86 -9.57
C GLU A 429 11.37 39.04 -8.96
N ARG A 430 10.85 40.27 -9.06
CA ARG A 430 11.47 41.45 -8.47
C ARG A 430 11.59 41.33 -6.95
N LEU A 431 10.51 40.90 -6.28
CA LEU A 431 10.50 40.72 -4.83
C LEU A 431 11.41 39.55 -4.42
N LYS A 432 11.37 38.44 -5.15
CA LYS A 432 12.27 37.29 -4.96
C LYS A 432 13.73 37.72 -5.05
N GLU A 433 14.11 38.46 -6.10
CA GLU A 433 15.47 38.95 -6.27
C GLU A 433 15.89 39.86 -5.11
N GLY A 434 15.00 40.75 -4.66
CA GLY A 434 15.23 41.60 -3.49
C GLY A 434 15.56 40.81 -2.23
N VAL A 435 14.76 39.78 -1.91
CA VAL A 435 15.01 38.89 -0.77
C VAL A 435 16.34 38.17 -0.91
N ARG A 436 16.62 37.55 -2.07
CA ARG A 436 17.86 36.78 -2.30
C ARG A 436 19.13 37.65 -2.28
N ARG A 437 19.02 38.91 -2.71
CA ARG A 437 20.15 39.85 -2.75
C ARG A 437 20.65 40.22 -1.38
N ALA A 438 19.82 40.22 -0.34
CA ALA A 438 20.22 40.44 1.04
C ALA A 438 19.21 39.79 2.01
N PRO A 439 19.23 38.45 2.19
CA PRO A 439 18.19 37.73 2.94
C PRO A 439 18.05 38.22 4.37
N GLU A 440 19.18 38.48 5.04
CA GLU A 440 19.25 38.88 6.45
C GLU A 440 18.90 40.36 6.67
N GLU A 441 19.00 41.18 5.64
CA GLU A 441 18.65 42.61 5.67
C GLU A 441 17.26 42.85 5.06
N SER A 442 16.60 41.81 4.57
CA SER A 442 15.29 41.90 3.94
C SER A 442 14.24 42.34 4.96
N ASN A 443 13.56 43.44 4.67
CA ASN A 443 12.42 43.91 5.47
C ASN A 443 11.20 42.97 5.41
N MET A 444 11.26 41.93 4.57
CA MET A 444 10.22 40.92 4.41
C MET A 444 10.37 39.74 5.36
N VAL A 445 11.45 39.71 6.16
CA VAL A 445 11.73 38.64 7.12
C VAL A 445 12.06 39.22 8.49
N LEU A 446 11.35 38.77 9.51
CA LEU A 446 11.52 39.21 10.90
C LEU A 446 12.57 38.33 11.60
N TRP A 447 13.84 38.43 11.18
CA TRP A 447 14.93 37.58 11.68
C TRP A 447 15.18 37.74 13.18
N ASP A 448 15.22 38.97 13.68
CA ASP A 448 15.46 39.23 15.10
C ASP A 448 14.36 38.62 15.97
N GLU A 449 13.10 38.71 15.53
CA GLU A 449 11.97 38.07 16.22
C GLU A 449 12.06 36.54 16.18
N LEU A 450 12.47 35.96 15.04
CA LEU A 450 12.67 34.52 14.92
C LEU A 450 13.78 34.04 15.85
N LEU A 451 14.93 34.71 15.85
CA LEU A 451 16.09 34.32 16.66
C LEU A 451 15.85 34.54 18.17
N ALA A 452 15.00 35.49 18.55
CA ALA A 452 14.61 35.69 19.95
C ALA A 452 13.50 34.73 20.44
N SER A 453 12.87 33.97 19.54
CA SER A 453 11.69 33.16 19.85
C SER A 453 12.00 31.84 20.58
N ASP A 454 10.98 31.28 21.24
CA ASP A 454 11.08 29.93 21.84
C ASP A 454 11.17 28.82 20.78
N LEU A 455 10.75 29.10 19.54
CA LEU A 455 10.96 28.19 18.40
C LEU A 455 12.46 28.04 18.12
N HIS A 456 13.23 29.12 18.19
CA HIS A 456 14.68 29.07 17.99
C HIS A 456 15.36 28.26 19.09
N LYS A 457 15.06 28.55 20.36
CA LYS A 457 15.60 27.81 21.52
C LYS A 457 15.30 26.31 21.43
N SER A 458 14.06 25.96 21.06
CA SER A 458 13.64 24.56 20.90
C SER A 458 14.40 23.88 19.76
N ALA A 459 14.57 24.57 18.62
CA ALA A 459 15.33 24.08 17.48
C ALA A 459 16.80 23.84 17.83
N GLU A 460 17.46 24.75 18.56
CA GLU A 460 18.85 24.59 18.98
C GLU A 460 19.04 23.30 19.79
N HIS A 461 18.16 23.05 20.76
CA HIS A 461 18.21 21.84 21.58
C HIS A 461 17.94 20.57 20.74
N GLU A 462 16.86 20.57 19.96
CA GLU A 462 16.42 19.44 19.15
C GLU A 462 17.49 19.04 18.11
N PHE A 463 18.02 20.01 17.36
CA PHE A 463 19.01 19.73 16.32
C PHE A 463 20.40 19.40 16.88
N ALA A 464 20.75 19.89 18.07
CA ALA A 464 21.95 19.44 18.78
C ALA A 464 21.87 17.94 19.13
N LEU A 465 20.68 17.45 19.53
CA LEU A 465 20.47 16.03 19.81
C LEU A 465 20.54 15.18 18.53
N TYR A 466 19.86 15.57 17.45
CA TYR A 466 19.93 14.81 16.20
C TYR A 466 21.37 14.73 15.66
N ARG A 467 22.13 15.83 15.75
CA ARG A 467 23.55 15.86 15.41
C ARG A 467 24.36 14.91 16.30
N LYS A 468 24.13 14.90 17.62
CA LYS A 468 24.77 13.98 18.57
C LYS A 468 24.48 12.51 18.23
N PHE A 469 23.27 12.21 17.76
CA PHE A 469 22.88 10.85 17.36
C PHE A 469 23.31 10.46 15.95
N GLY A 470 23.84 11.40 15.16
CA GLY A 470 24.20 11.17 13.77
C GLY A 470 23.01 10.91 12.86
N ALA A 471 21.83 11.45 13.20
CA ALA A 471 20.63 11.32 12.39
C ALA A 471 20.51 12.47 11.38
N GLU A 472 20.23 12.13 10.12
CA GLU A 472 19.93 13.12 9.08
C GLU A 472 18.50 13.67 9.25
N VAL A 473 18.31 14.98 9.06
CA VAL A 473 17.00 15.63 9.20
C VAL A 473 16.33 15.75 7.83
N VAL A 474 15.05 15.34 7.76
CA VAL A 474 14.16 15.55 6.61
C VAL A 474 13.01 16.46 7.03
N ASN A 475 13.04 17.71 6.60
CA ASN A 475 12.09 18.72 7.05
C ASN A 475 10.87 18.83 6.12
N GLU A 476 9.65 18.71 6.67
CA GLU A 476 8.41 19.06 5.98
C GLU A 476 8.29 20.59 5.83
N THR A 477 8.04 21.04 4.60
CA THR A 477 7.84 22.46 4.30
C THR A 477 6.72 22.68 3.28
N GLY A 478 6.41 23.95 3.03
CA GLY A 478 5.33 24.39 2.14
C GLY A 478 3.96 24.47 2.82
N ALA A 479 3.07 25.27 2.23
CA ALA A 479 1.66 25.32 2.64
C ALA A 479 0.93 24.06 2.15
N LYS A 480 -0.08 23.61 2.92
CA LYS A 480 -0.97 22.53 2.43
C LYS A 480 -1.81 23.03 1.27
N ASN A 481 -2.51 24.15 1.42
CA ASN A 481 -3.34 24.72 0.37
C ASN A 481 -3.34 26.25 0.45
N TRP A 482 -3.42 26.92 -0.70
CA TRP A 482 -3.54 28.37 -0.82
C TRP A 482 -4.29 28.76 -2.10
N PRO A 483 -4.75 30.01 -2.27
CA PRO A 483 -5.38 30.47 -3.52
C PRO A 483 -4.38 30.54 -4.68
N ASN A 484 -4.84 30.42 -5.93
CA ASN A 484 -3.98 30.44 -7.12
C ASN A 484 -3.81 31.87 -7.68
N ASP A 485 -3.22 32.75 -6.88
CA ASP A 485 -2.84 34.12 -7.27
C ASP A 485 -1.37 34.40 -6.94
N TRP A 486 -0.81 35.45 -7.53
CA TRP A 486 0.62 35.76 -7.42
C TRP A 486 1.05 36.19 -6.01
N GLU A 487 0.18 36.85 -5.24
CA GLU A 487 0.46 37.19 -3.85
C GLU A 487 0.58 35.93 -2.98
N SER A 488 -0.38 35.02 -3.09
CA SER A 488 -0.42 33.75 -2.35
C SER A 488 0.72 32.80 -2.76
N ASN A 489 1.08 32.79 -4.05
CA ASN A 489 2.23 32.07 -4.57
C ASN A 489 3.54 32.63 -4.00
N PHE A 490 3.70 33.95 -4.01
CA PHE A 490 4.87 34.62 -3.44
C PHE A 490 4.99 34.39 -1.93
N ARG A 491 3.88 34.50 -1.19
CA ARG A 491 3.84 34.23 0.25
C ARG A 491 4.30 32.80 0.57
N SER A 492 3.82 31.82 -0.19
CA SER A 492 4.20 30.41 -0.01
C SER A 492 5.68 30.17 -0.34
N TRP A 493 6.19 30.82 -1.39
CA TRP A 493 7.61 30.82 -1.75
C TRP A 493 8.47 31.44 -0.64
N LEU A 494 8.12 32.64 -0.17
CA LEU A 494 8.85 33.39 0.85
C LEU A 494 8.95 32.62 2.17
N ILE A 495 7.84 32.08 2.67
CA ILE A 495 7.85 31.34 3.94
C ILE A 495 8.69 30.07 3.84
N THR A 496 8.65 29.39 2.69
CA THR A 496 9.48 28.21 2.43
C THR A 496 10.96 28.56 2.31
N TYR A 497 11.27 29.70 1.69
CA TYR A 497 12.61 30.26 1.63
C TYR A 497 13.14 30.58 3.03
N ILE A 498 12.37 31.29 3.88
CA ILE A 498 12.74 31.62 5.26
C ILE A 498 13.03 30.34 6.06
N ALA A 499 12.12 29.37 6.01
CA ALA A 499 12.29 28.10 6.71
C ALA A 499 13.57 27.37 6.27
N THR A 500 13.82 27.30 4.97
CA THR A 500 15.00 26.61 4.43
C THR A 500 16.29 27.35 4.75
N TYR A 501 16.31 28.68 4.59
CA TYR A 501 17.48 29.50 4.88
C TYR A 501 17.87 29.41 6.36
N TYR A 502 16.89 29.53 7.26
CA TYR A 502 17.06 29.37 8.69
C TYR A 502 17.69 28.02 9.05
N LEU A 503 17.07 26.92 8.59
CA LEU A 503 17.53 25.57 8.95
C LEU A 503 18.91 25.24 8.36
N ALA A 504 19.18 25.68 7.13
CA ALA A 504 20.46 25.45 6.48
C ALA A 504 21.59 26.29 7.09
N LYS A 505 21.32 27.56 7.42
CA LYS A 505 22.30 28.45 8.05
C LYS A 505 22.67 27.98 9.45
N HIS A 506 21.68 27.63 10.28
CA HIS A 506 21.93 27.34 11.69
C HIS A 506 22.23 25.86 11.96
N TYR A 507 21.72 24.93 11.15
CA TYR A 507 21.78 23.50 11.46
C TYR A 507 22.29 22.60 10.32
N ASP A 508 22.68 23.18 9.18
CA ASP A 508 23.17 22.45 7.99
C ASP A 508 22.13 21.50 7.37
N ILE A 509 20.84 21.76 7.61
CA ILE A 509 19.75 20.93 7.08
C ILE A 509 19.53 21.28 5.61
N THR A 510 19.53 20.26 4.76
CA THR A 510 19.41 20.44 3.29
C THR A 510 18.28 19.64 2.65
N VAL A 511 17.66 18.72 3.40
CA VAL A 511 16.63 17.82 2.87
C VAL A 511 15.24 18.30 3.28
N HIS A 512 14.42 18.59 2.29
CA HIS A 512 13.07 19.10 2.43
C HIS A 512 12.08 18.23 1.67
N GLN A 513 10.85 18.16 2.15
CA GLN A 513 9.74 17.45 1.50
C GLN A 513 8.50 18.35 1.48
N PHE A 514 7.65 18.14 0.48
CA PHE A 514 6.34 18.77 0.43
C PHE A 514 5.42 18.20 1.53
N GLY A 515 4.42 18.98 1.94
CA GLY A 515 3.49 18.66 3.02
C GLY A 515 2.95 17.23 3.03
N ASN A 516 2.60 16.73 4.23
CA ASN A 516 2.09 15.37 4.42
C ASN A 516 0.74 15.14 3.72
N GLU A 517 0.62 14.02 2.99
CA GLU A 517 -0.62 13.55 2.36
C GLU A 517 -1.28 14.59 1.44
N PRO A 518 -0.57 15.01 0.38
CA PRO A 518 -1.01 16.06 -0.50
C PRO A 518 -2.21 15.69 -1.35
N ASP A 519 -2.50 14.39 -1.53
CA ASP A 519 -3.70 13.91 -2.19
C ASP A 519 -4.97 14.52 -1.58
N TRP A 520 -4.98 14.85 -0.29
CA TRP A 520 -6.19 15.33 0.36
C TRP A 520 -6.55 16.76 -0.03
N TYR A 521 -5.56 17.57 -0.41
CA TYR A 521 -5.73 19.01 -0.64
C TYR A 521 -5.27 19.48 -2.02
N LEU A 522 -4.46 18.73 -2.74
CA LEU A 522 -4.09 19.02 -4.13
C LEU A 522 -5.04 18.39 -5.16
N LYS A 523 -5.75 17.30 -4.81
CA LYS A 523 -6.67 16.62 -5.75
C LYS A 523 -7.74 17.52 -6.38
N GLN A 524 -8.07 18.62 -5.69
CA GLN A 524 -9.08 19.60 -6.11
C GLN A 524 -8.58 20.59 -7.17
N HIS A 525 -7.27 20.61 -7.46
CA HIS A 525 -6.65 21.55 -8.39
C HIS A 525 -6.34 20.90 -9.74
N THR A 526 -6.10 21.72 -10.77
CA THR A 526 -5.67 21.25 -12.10
C THR A 526 -4.21 20.79 -12.07
N ASP A 527 -3.78 20.04 -13.10
CA ASP A 527 -2.40 19.54 -13.19
C ASP A 527 -1.39 20.70 -13.24
N GLU A 528 -1.74 21.80 -13.90
CA GLU A 528 -0.92 23.00 -14.03
C GLU A 528 -0.72 23.68 -12.68
N VAL A 529 -1.78 23.80 -11.88
CA VAL A 529 -1.71 24.38 -10.53
C VAL A 529 -0.90 23.48 -9.61
N ILE A 530 -1.08 22.15 -9.69
CA ILE A 530 -0.27 21.21 -8.90
C ILE A 530 1.21 21.34 -9.25
N ALA A 531 1.55 21.34 -10.55
CA ALA A 531 2.93 21.50 -11.02
C ALA A 531 3.53 22.82 -10.54
N LEU A 532 2.81 23.95 -10.73
CA LEU A 532 3.25 25.28 -10.31
C LEU A 532 3.63 25.32 -8.83
N ARG A 533 2.78 24.76 -7.96
CA ARG A 533 3.01 24.75 -6.51
C ARG A 533 4.26 23.96 -6.13
N LEU A 534 4.45 22.79 -6.73
CA LEU A 534 5.62 21.95 -6.47
C LEU A 534 6.91 22.63 -6.95
N GLN A 535 6.86 23.29 -8.12
CA GLN A 535 7.96 24.04 -8.71
C GLN A 535 8.36 25.25 -7.86
N LEU A 536 7.39 26.03 -7.38
CA LEU A 536 7.66 27.20 -6.52
C LEU A 536 8.39 26.81 -5.24
N LEU A 537 8.01 25.70 -4.62
CA LEU A 537 8.65 25.25 -3.37
C LEU A 537 10.05 24.67 -3.62
N GLY A 538 10.22 23.87 -4.67
CA GLY A 538 11.55 23.38 -5.06
C GLY A 538 12.52 24.51 -5.40
N ASP A 539 12.02 25.56 -6.05
CA ASP A 539 12.80 26.78 -6.31
C ASP A 539 13.14 27.54 -5.02
N ALA A 540 12.19 27.74 -4.10
CA ALA A 540 12.44 28.39 -2.81
C ALA A 540 13.52 27.68 -2.00
N ILE A 541 13.43 26.34 -1.90
CA ILE A 541 14.43 25.49 -1.22
C ILE A 541 15.80 25.69 -1.85
N THR A 542 15.88 25.60 -3.18
CA THR A 542 17.16 25.72 -3.87
C THR A 542 17.76 27.12 -3.70
N CYS A 543 16.96 28.17 -3.87
CA CYS A 543 17.40 29.55 -3.72
C CYS A 543 17.98 29.79 -2.32
N ALA A 544 17.31 29.32 -1.28
CA ALA A 544 17.75 29.49 0.10
C ALA A 544 19.10 28.80 0.37
N ILE A 545 19.27 27.56 -0.07
CA ILE A 545 20.54 26.82 0.10
C ILE A 545 21.68 27.48 -0.70
N GLU A 546 21.42 27.90 -1.94
CA GLU A 546 22.40 28.63 -2.76
C GLU A 546 22.86 29.94 -2.08
N ASP A 547 21.92 30.67 -1.48
CA ASP A 547 22.22 31.94 -0.83
C ASP A 547 22.97 31.73 0.51
N VAL A 548 22.65 30.67 1.27
CA VAL A 548 23.44 30.25 2.44
C VAL A 548 24.86 29.87 2.03
N ASN A 549 25.05 29.10 0.97
CA ASN A 549 26.39 28.75 0.49
C ASN A 549 27.19 30.00 0.12
N ARG A 550 26.57 30.94 -0.60
CA ARG A 550 27.20 32.20 -1.03
C ARG A 550 27.59 33.08 0.15
N ARG A 551 26.77 33.15 1.21
CA ARG A 551 26.96 34.08 2.33
C ARG A 551 27.71 33.50 3.51
N CYS A 552 27.49 32.23 3.80
CA CYS A 552 28.03 31.57 4.98
C CYS A 552 29.24 30.69 4.65
N SER A 553 29.78 30.77 3.41
CA SER A 553 30.90 29.95 2.93
C SER A 553 30.71 28.44 3.13
N LYS A 554 29.46 27.97 2.92
CA LYS A 554 29.09 26.55 3.01
C LYS A 554 29.05 25.90 1.63
N GLN A 555 29.02 24.56 1.62
CA GLN A 555 28.90 23.74 0.41
C GLN A 555 27.74 22.73 0.56
N LEU A 556 26.57 23.23 0.91
CA LEU A 556 25.35 22.46 1.08
C LEU A 556 24.72 22.12 -0.29
N VAL A 557 24.14 20.93 -0.41
CA VAL A 557 23.42 20.49 -1.62
C VAL A 557 21.91 20.47 -1.34
N PRO A 558 21.10 21.25 -2.06
CA PRO A 558 19.65 21.26 -1.84
C PRO A 558 19.05 19.92 -2.26
N HIS A 559 18.19 19.39 -1.39
CA HIS A 559 17.42 18.19 -1.65
C HIS A 559 15.93 18.46 -1.43
N TYR A 560 15.14 18.26 -2.48
CA TYR A 560 13.69 18.28 -2.43
C TYR A 560 13.15 16.90 -2.76
N ALA A 561 12.38 16.32 -1.85
CA ALA A 561 11.73 15.04 -2.04
C ALA A 561 10.34 15.22 -2.69
N ALA A 562 9.94 14.22 -3.48
CA ALA A 562 8.61 14.13 -4.04
C ALA A 562 7.54 14.16 -2.93
N PRO A 563 6.30 14.55 -3.28
CA PRO A 563 5.25 14.72 -2.29
C PRO A 563 4.95 13.42 -1.54
N VAL A 564 4.55 13.56 -0.28
CA VAL A 564 4.40 12.43 0.65
C VAL A 564 3.08 11.69 0.42
N LEU A 565 3.08 10.64 -0.40
CA LEU A 565 1.87 9.90 -0.76
C LEU A 565 1.71 8.68 0.15
N ALA A 566 0.64 8.66 0.95
CA ALA A 566 0.37 7.59 1.92
C ALA A 566 -0.65 6.55 1.47
N SER A 567 -1.55 6.92 0.55
CA SER A 567 -2.63 6.04 0.06
C SER A 567 -2.23 5.34 -1.24
N ASP A 568 -2.08 6.09 -2.33
CA ASP A 568 -1.63 5.58 -3.62
C ASP A 568 -0.29 6.23 -3.99
N PRO A 569 0.84 5.51 -3.90
CA PRO A 569 2.13 6.07 -4.24
C PRO A 569 2.29 6.28 -5.76
N CYS A 570 1.30 5.97 -6.59
CA CYS A 570 1.26 6.23 -8.04
C CYS A 570 0.13 7.20 -8.44
N SER A 571 -0.33 8.05 -7.50
CA SER A 571 -1.48 8.93 -7.70
C SER A 571 -1.30 9.95 -8.84
N ARG A 572 -2.38 10.66 -9.20
CA ARG A 572 -2.34 11.77 -10.17
C ARG A 572 -1.24 12.79 -9.82
N ILE A 573 -1.05 13.11 -8.54
CA ILE A 573 -0.04 14.07 -8.09
C ILE A 573 1.38 13.54 -8.35
N ALA A 574 1.61 12.24 -8.13
CA ALA A 574 2.87 11.59 -8.47
C ALA A 574 3.22 11.79 -9.95
N ARG A 575 2.25 11.50 -10.82
CA ARG A 575 2.42 11.57 -12.28
C ARG A 575 2.66 13.01 -12.73
N VAL A 576 1.92 13.98 -12.19
CA VAL A 576 2.15 15.41 -12.46
C VAL A 576 3.56 15.84 -12.06
N MET A 577 4.05 15.42 -10.89
CA MET A 577 5.42 15.71 -10.45
C MET A 577 6.44 15.11 -11.44
N MET A 578 6.29 13.84 -11.81
CA MET A 578 7.24 13.17 -12.71
C MET A 578 7.27 13.77 -14.11
N ARG A 579 6.10 14.16 -14.66
CA ARG A 579 6.01 14.87 -15.96
C ARG A 579 6.71 16.23 -15.95
N ASN A 580 6.73 16.89 -14.79
CA ASN A 580 7.31 18.22 -14.61
C ASN A 580 8.68 18.22 -13.93
N LEU A 581 9.34 17.05 -13.86
CA LEU A 581 10.58 16.86 -13.11
C LEU A 581 11.71 17.83 -13.53
N ARG A 582 11.70 18.32 -14.78
CA ARG A 582 12.72 19.24 -15.31
C ARG A 582 12.14 20.53 -15.86
N THR A 583 11.05 21.01 -15.27
CA THR A 583 10.42 22.27 -15.69
C THR A 583 10.31 23.17 -14.48
N ASP A 584 10.71 24.44 -14.60
CA ASP A 584 10.48 25.44 -13.55
C ASP A 584 9.06 26.04 -13.63
N TYR A 585 8.71 26.87 -12.64
CA TYR A 585 7.41 27.55 -12.58
C TYR A 585 7.19 28.57 -13.71
N ARG A 586 8.19 28.82 -14.56
CA ARG A 586 8.11 29.66 -15.78
C ARG A 586 7.96 28.81 -17.05
N GLY A 587 7.87 27.49 -16.93
CA GLY A 587 7.82 26.59 -18.08
C GLY A 587 9.18 26.35 -18.75
N ARG A 588 10.29 26.80 -18.15
CA ARG A 588 11.63 26.64 -18.70
C ARG A 588 12.22 25.30 -18.28
N LYS A 589 12.98 24.68 -19.18
CA LYS A 589 13.67 23.42 -18.91
C LYS A 589 14.82 23.63 -17.92
N LEU A 590 14.91 22.74 -16.95
CA LEU A 590 15.99 22.67 -15.96
C LEU A 590 17.03 21.63 -16.37
N ASP A 591 18.30 21.92 -16.10
CA ASP A 591 19.41 20.95 -16.27
C ASP A 591 19.50 19.93 -15.11
N ARG A 592 18.69 20.14 -14.07
CA ARG A 592 18.58 19.29 -12.89
C ARG A 592 17.15 18.83 -12.69
N ASP A 593 17.00 17.71 -12.01
CA ASP A 593 15.70 17.25 -11.53
C ASP A 593 15.23 18.16 -10.40
N LEU A 594 13.96 18.56 -10.41
CA LEU A 594 13.32 19.41 -9.40
C LEU A 594 13.29 18.69 -8.04
N VAL A 595 13.00 17.39 -8.05
CA VAL A 595 13.09 16.51 -6.88
C VAL A 595 14.14 15.44 -7.09
N GLN A 596 14.83 15.07 -6.00
CA GLN A 596 15.93 14.11 -6.05
C GLN A 596 15.55 12.74 -5.49
N PHE A 597 14.46 12.66 -4.73
CA PHE A 597 14.01 11.44 -4.08
C PHE A 597 12.50 11.28 -4.21
N TYR A 598 12.03 10.05 -4.26
CA TYR A 598 10.61 9.75 -4.23
C TYR A 598 10.21 9.28 -2.83
N ASN A 599 9.44 10.09 -2.12
CA ASN A 599 9.06 9.78 -0.75
C ASN A 599 7.75 8.96 -0.70
N ARG A 600 7.79 7.85 0.03
CA ARG A 600 6.64 6.98 0.22
C ARG A 600 6.33 6.82 1.70
N HIS A 601 5.06 7.03 2.05
CA HIS A 601 4.51 6.67 3.34
C HIS A 601 3.59 5.47 3.17
N ARG A 602 3.60 4.55 4.14
CA ARG A 602 2.54 3.54 4.23
C ARG A 602 2.27 3.17 5.68
N TYR A 603 1.07 3.46 6.11
CA TYR A 603 0.58 3.03 7.42
C TYR A 603 0.16 1.57 7.35
N SER A 604 0.57 0.77 8.34
CA SER A 604 0.09 -0.61 8.53
C SER A 604 0.33 -1.57 7.34
N GLY A 605 1.32 -1.27 6.48
CA GLY A 605 1.73 -2.11 5.35
C GLY A 605 2.62 -3.27 5.79
N ARG A 606 2.49 -4.43 5.15
CA ARG A 606 3.33 -5.61 5.46
C ARG A 606 4.57 -5.63 4.58
N ALA A 607 5.68 -6.21 5.07
CA ALA A 607 6.97 -6.21 4.39
C ALA A 607 6.91 -6.75 2.94
N ARG A 608 6.13 -7.81 2.66
CA ARG A 608 6.00 -8.34 1.29
C ARG A 608 5.34 -7.37 0.30
N GLN A 609 4.47 -6.48 0.78
CA GLN A 609 3.80 -5.48 -0.07
C GLN A 609 4.75 -4.35 -0.46
N ASN A 610 5.89 -4.21 0.22
CA ASN A 610 6.89 -3.22 -0.15
C ASN A 610 7.53 -3.53 -1.48
N VAL A 611 7.82 -4.81 -1.79
CA VAL A 611 8.53 -5.15 -3.04
C VAL A 611 7.67 -4.81 -4.25
N SER A 612 6.42 -5.25 -4.27
CA SER A 612 5.49 -4.95 -5.37
C SER A 612 5.24 -3.46 -5.53
N GLU A 613 5.13 -2.71 -4.44
CA GLU A 613 4.90 -1.26 -4.52
C GLU A 613 6.13 -0.47 -4.92
N VAL A 614 7.31 -0.86 -4.46
CA VAL A 614 8.58 -0.26 -4.92
C VAL A 614 8.70 -0.43 -6.43
N ASN A 615 8.40 -1.62 -6.96
CA ASN A 615 8.43 -1.89 -8.40
C ASN A 615 7.40 -1.04 -9.15
N ARG A 616 6.15 -0.99 -8.68
CA ARG A 616 5.08 -0.19 -9.32
C ARG A 616 5.40 1.30 -9.37
N VAL A 617 5.99 1.84 -8.30
CA VAL A 617 6.44 3.25 -8.24
C VAL A 617 7.60 3.48 -9.21
N GLN A 618 8.52 2.52 -9.30
CA GLN A 618 9.62 2.57 -10.26
C GLN A 618 9.12 2.58 -11.70
N GLU A 619 8.17 1.71 -12.05
CA GLU A 619 7.51 1.68 -13.36
C GLU A 619 6.84 3.02 -13.68
N MET A 620 6.01 3.55 -12.78
CA MET A 620 5.36 4.86 -12.96
C MET A 620 6.37 5.99 -13.20
N MET A 621 7.49 6.01 -12.46
CA MET A 621 8.52 7.02 -12.68
C MET A 621 9.19 6.87 -14.05
N LEU A 622 9.40 5.65 -14.54
CA LEU A 622 9.96 5.40 -15.86
C LEU A 622 8.98 5.78 -16.99
N GLU A 623 7.69 5.53 -16.80
CA GLU A 623 6.62 5.90 -17.74
C GLU A 623 6.47 7.43 -17.88
N GLU A 624 6.50 8.15 -16.76
CA GLU A 624 6.09 9.55 -16.70
C GLU A 624 7.26 10.53 -16.78
N SER A 625 8.46 10.12 -16.38
CA SER A 625 9.63 10.99 -16.37
C SER A 625 10.14 11.22 -17.79
N ALA A 626 10.25 12.48 -18.20
CA ALA A 626 10.88 12.87 -19.46
C ALA A 626 12.36 12.43 -19.60
N THR A 627 12.97 11.97 -18.50
CA THR A 627 14.37 11.49 -18.48
C THR A 627 14.49 9.97 -18.61
N GLY A 628 13.38 9.22 -18.53
CA GLY A 628 13.39 7.77 -18.47
C GLY A 628 14.12 7.20 -17.25
N LYS A 629 14.30 7.99 -16.19
CA LYS A 629 14.98 7.58 -14.95
C LYS A 629 14.02 7.54 -13.77
N ALA A 630 14.15 6.47 -12.99
CA ALA A 630 13.55 6.33 -11.68
C ALA A 630 14.38 7.05 -10.62
N LEU A 631 13.72 7.83 -9.75
CA LEU A 631 14.36 8.46 -8.61
C LEU A 631 14.55 7.44 -7.47
N PRO A 632 15.59 7.58 -6.62
CA PRO A 632 15.71 6.78 -5.40
C PRO A 632 14.49 6.96 -4.50
N GLN A 633 13.93 5.84 -4.03
CA GLN A 633 12.78 5.85 -3.11
C GLN A 633 13.26 5.94 -1.66
N ILE A 634 12.57 6.73 -0.84
CA ILE A 634 12.87 6.94 0.58
C ILE A 634 11.63 6.71 1.45
N PHE A 635 11.86 6.35 2.72
CA PHE A 635 10.82 6.15 3.73
C PHE A 635 11.07 7.10 4.90
N THR A 636 10.37 8.24 4.90
CA THR A 636 10.60 9.27 5.91
C THR A 636 9.75 9.10 7.16
N GLU A 637 8.81 8.14 7.18
CA GLU A 637 7.96 7.89 8.33
C GLU A 637 7.62 6.41 8.49
N PHE A 638 7.90 5.87 9.67
CA PHE A 638 7.39 4.59 10.15
C PHE A 638 6.41 4.84 11.30
N ASN A 639 5.15 4.49 11.11
CA ASN A 639 4.14 4.53 12.17
C ASN A 639 3.87 3.15 12.73
N TYR A 640 3.87 3.06 14.05
CA TYR A 640 3.56 1.86 14.82
C TYR A 640 2.09 1.89 15.24
N SER A 641 1.35 0.82 14.97
CA SER A 641 0.07 0.57 15.62
C SER A 641 0.36 -0.38 16.78
N THR A 642 0.14 0.08 18.02
CA THR A 642 0.27 -0.74 19.24
C THR A 642 -1.02 -1.50 19.54
N GLY A 643 -1.63 -2.10 18.49
CA GLY A 643 -2.86 -2.89 18.61
C GLY A 643 -2.81 -3.90 19.74
#